data_AF-A0A2V5SSV9-F1
#
_entry.id   AF-A0A2V5SSV9-F1
#
_cell.length_a   1.000
_cell.length_b   1.000
_cell.length_c   1.000
_cell.angle_alpha   90.00
_cell.angle_beta   90.00
_cell.angle_gamma   90.00
#
_symmetry.space_group_name_H-M   'P 1'
#
loop_
_entity.id
_entity.type
_entity.pdbx_description
1 polymer ?
#
loop_
_entity_poly.entity_id
_entity_poly.type
_entity_poly.pdbx_seq_one_letter_code
_entity_poly.pdbx_strand_id
1 'polypeptide(L)'
;MRAKNPLPCVTAPQCTGPTKILTSSRCAAGRINSFMKKKWAAVSVVAVVLVGIPPTARANSADATSAIREKYKEWLAAYDAKNLAGTINIFAEDAISTFAGAKDAGIEEIRASYKKSLAANGPKRTWKPVEMEIDGDGDLAYALADWQLIETQPDGSGSVRLTNRSVDVLRREGETWKIVRSFTIPADKRPVKLSCEIRLPSISPDKFSGAAADVWQTLMRWRESYNRRDLAGTLAPYDPLITGLYEGNTPDDLAKLRETYTRSFAQTDRQRSIDFEPEEILASGRFAFVRDHWTSTIRTPQGQTQRISRGIELWQKNPAGEWKLLHYLSYLVCETGINAGASSSALDKLAEDFWLWRAKYAPFTGDDVNRIERPGGTRNWSRASIDKQRKDLAAFEARWKKLDATAWPIPQQVDHKLIGSALSRVQWELEINPRWKRDPNFYIEQTLTALVEALTVPPPYDEARSREILARIENIPSILQQGTENLERSPASFATVAINNLDGIREGLRKMASSLVASTTLNPDKLNSACERAADALEKFQQQLKQKLPSLPQQTGLGRDAYIWFLRNVALMPFTPEELLAMAQQEWNRAVTFESYEKNRNKDVPPLKIADNIDNWIKDAAEKELSIRKFLVGRGILSVPDWVQHYTLRPTPEYLRVLGFTETDDFTGPSRLKENCIRYVPEPSEKLGYFWRATAVDPRPITVHEGIPGHYFQLCLSWKHEDPIRRHYYDSGANEGIGFYAEEMMLQAGLFDDSPHTREIIYNFMRLRALRVEVDVKLALGQFTLEQAAKYLQEKVPMDEQTARQEAIAFSTGPGQAITYQIGKLQIMKFLADARMQQGDKFSIRAFHDFVWKNGNVPIALQEWEYLGGIKSEK
;
A
#
# COMPACT_ATOMS: atom_id res chain seq x y z
N MET A 1 49.52 4.23 -28.65
CA MET A 1 50.80 3.51 -28.56
C MET A 1 50.67 2.37 -27.56
N ARG A 2 50.86 1.14 -28.08
CA ARG A 2 51.25 -0.14 -27.45
C ARG A 2 50.68 -0.57 -26.09
N ALA A 3 49.80 -1.56 -26.17
CA ALA A 3 49.60 -2.64 -25.22
C ALA A 3 50.80 -3.61 -25.17
N LYS A 4 50.90 -4.40 -24.08
CA LYS A 4 51.48 -5.77 -24.08
C LYS A 4 51.00 -6.60 -22.87
N ASN A 5 50.30 -7.68 -23.20
CA ASN A 5 50.06 -8.95 -22.48
C ASN A 5 51.40 -9.74 -22.28
N PRO A 6 51.51 -10.94 -21.61
CA PRO A 6 50.50 -12.02 -21.55
C PRO A 6 50.44 -13.00 -20.32
N LEU A 7 49.39 -13.82 -20.36
CA LEU A 7 49.08 -15.15 -19.76
C LEU A 7 50.11 -16.27 -20.17
N PRO A 8 50.17 -17.51 -19.57
CA PRO A 8 49.11 -18.54 -19.70
C PRO A 8 48.95 -19.70 -18.66
N CYS A 9 47.72 -20.28 -18.72
CA CYS A 9 47.24 -21.68 -18.57
C CYS A 9 47.71 -22.66 -17.46
N VAL A 10 46.76 -23.50 -16.97
CA VAL A 10 46.70 -24.98 -17.15
C VAL A 10 45.47 -25.64 -16.42
N THR A 11 44.59 -26.23 -17.24
CA THR A 11 43.73 -27.47 -17.17
C THR A 11 42.96 -27.97 -15.92
N ALA A 12 41.71 -28.40 -16.18
CA ALA A 12 40.90 -29.38 -15.44
C ALA A 12 41.23 -30.85 -15.83
N PRO A 13 40.64 -31.87 -15.15
CA PRO A 13 39.62 -32.69 -15.85
C PRO A 13 38.46 -33.24 -14.98
N GLN A 14 37.41 -33.68 -15.69
CA GLN A 14 36.20 -34.40 -15.24
C GLN A 14 36.43 -35.91 -15.05
N CYS A 15 35.60 -36.58 -14.25
CA CYS A 15 35.25 -38.01 -14.40
C CYS A 15 33.78 -38.31 -14.00
N THR A 16 33.15 -39.02 -14.93
CA THR A 16 31.81 -39.65 -15.14
C THR A 16 31.17 -40.58 -14.08
N GLY A 17 29.82 -40.44 -13.93
CA GLY A 17 28.66 -41.39 -13.74
C GLY A 17 28.74 -42.81 -13.09
N PRO A 18 27.61 -43.60 -13.00
CA PRO A 18 26.27 -43.40 -13.60
C PRO A 18 24.98 -43.87 -12.81
N THR A 19 23.79 -43.41 -13.30
CA THR A 19 22.42 -44.03 -13.38
C THR A 19 21.67 -44.76 -12.24
N LYS A 20 20.41 -44.33 -11.96
CA LYS A 20 19.15 -44.97 -12.45
C LYS A 20 17.87 -44.16 -12.15
N ILE A 21 16.91 -44.23 -13.08
CA ILE A 21 15.57 -43.61 -13.15
C ILE A 21 14.49 -44.71 -12.98
N LEU A 22 13.29 -44.39 -12.45
CA LEU A 22 11.93 -44.88 -12.85
C LEU A 22 10.86 -44.18 -11.95
N THR A 23 10.10 -43.19 -12.46
CA THR A 23 8.65 -43.23 -12.85
C THR A 23 7.67 -43.55 -11.70
N SER A 24 6.84 -42.63 -11.19
CA SER A 24 5.60 -41.99 -11.72
C SER A 24 4.30 -42.52 -11.08
N SER A 25 3.64 -41.63 -10.33
CA SER A 25 2.22 -41.26 -10.46
C SER A 25 1.06 -42.10 -9.87
N ARG A 26 0.16 -41.35 -9.20
CA ARG A 26 -1.33 -41.39 -9.14
C ARG A 26 -2.05 -41.92 -7.89
N CYS A 27 -2.86 -40.99 -7.34
CA CYS A 27 -4.30 -41.09 -6.96
C CYS A 27 -4.74 -42.11 -5.88
N ALA A 28 -5.73 -41.87 -5.01
CA ALA A 28 -6.57 -40.70 -4.71
C ALA A 28 -7.37 -40.98 -3.41
N ALA A 29 -7.71 -39.88 -2.72
CA ALA A 29 -8.94 -39.57 -1.99
C ALA A 29 -9.83 -40.64 -1.30
N GLY A 30 -10.32 -40.28 -0.10
CA GLY A 30 -11.65 -40.69 0.41
C GLY A 30 -11.70 -40.98 1.91
N ARG A 31 -12.12 -40.01 2.74
CA ARG A 31 -13.42 -39.92 3.47
C ARG A 31 -13.56 -40.88 4.68
N ILE A 32 -13.54 -40.37 5.92
CA ILE A 32 -14.66 -39.84 6.76
C ILE A 32 -15.14 -40.88 7.80
N ASN A 33 -15.28 -40.39 9.04
CA ASN A 33 -16.02 -40.93 10.21
C ASN A 33 -15.44 -42.15 10.93
N SER A 34 -15.63 -42.37 12.23
CA SER A 34 -15.97 -41.56 13.40
C SER A 34 -15.96 -42.54 14.61
N PHE A 35 -15.88 -42.03 15.83
CA PHE A 35 -16.37 -42.65 17.08
C PHE A 35 -15.54 -43.73 17.84
N MET A 36 -15.06 -43.24 19.00
CA MET A 36 -15.31 -43.74 20.37
C MET A 36 -14.40 -44.79 21.05
N LYS A 37 -13.88 -44.31 22.20
CA LYS A 37 -13.86 -44.92 23.55
C LYS A 37 -12.85 -46.04 23.83
N LYS A 38 -11.84 -45.75 24.65
CA LYS A 38 -11.83 -45.86 26.15
C LYS A 38 -10.40 -46.13 26.66
N LYS A 39 -10.00 -45.29 27.63
CA LYS A 39 -9.17 -45.53 28.83
C LYS A 39 -8.36 -46.83 28.87
N TRP A 40 -7.05 -46.74 29.13
CA TRP A 40 -6.38 -47.36 30.28
C TRP A 40 -5.15 -46.53 30.66
N ALA A 41 -4.98 -46.33 31.96
CA ALA A 41 -3.84 -45.67 32.58
C ALA A 41 -2.63 -46.61 32.57
N ALA A 42 -1.45 -46.08 32.26
CA ALA A 42 -0.17 -46.68 32.61
C ALA A 42 0.73 -45.57 33.16
N VAL A 43 1.04 -45.69 34.45
CA VAL A 43 2.08 -44.93 35.13
C VAL A 43 3.41 -45.35 34.52
N SER A 44 4.06 -44.45 33.80
CA SER A 44 5.47 -44.60 33.45
C SER A 44 6.27 -43.63 34.29
N VAL A 45 6.99 -44.20 35.26
CA VAL A 45 8.09 -43.56 35.98
C VAL A 45 9.12 -43.12 34.93
N VAL A 46 9.17 -41.83 34.64
CA VAL A 46 10.29 -41.24 33.89
C VAL A 46 11.37 -40.93 34.92
N ALA A 47 12.40 -41.78 34.96
CA ALA A 47 13.65 -41.46 35.59
C ALA A 47 14.25 -40.25 34.86
N VAL A 48 14.26 -39.09 35.52
CA VAL A 48 14.97 -37.90 35.06
C VAL A 48 16.46 -38.21 35.12
N VAL A 49 17.05 -38.53 33.98
CA VAL A 49 18.50 -38.50 33.79
C VAL A 49 18.92 -37.04 33.83
N LEU A 50 19.43 -36.62 34.99
CA LEU A 50 20.10 -35.33 35.17
C LEU A 50 21.38 -35.30 34.33
N VAL A 51 21.29 -34.68 33.16
CA VAL A 51 22.44 -34.41 32.29
C VAL A 51 23.17 -33.16 32.81
N GLY A 52 24.33 -33.39 33.42
CA GLY A 52 25.51 -32.53 33.31
C GLY A 52 25.47 -31.12 33.91
N ILE A 53 25.30 -30.98 35.22
CA ILE A 53 25.82 -29.81 35.95
C ILE A 53 27.13 -30.24 36.63
N PRO A 54 28.25 -29.50 36.47
CA PRO A 54 29.50 -29.83 37.16
C PRO A 54 29.29 -29.90 38.69
N PRO A 55 29.93 -30.84 39.42
CA PRO A 55 29.65 -31.10 40.83
C PRO A 55 29.75 -29.87 41.73
N THR A 56 30.66 -28.94 41.42
CA THR A 56 30.89 -27.68 42.14
C THR A 56 29.76 -26.66 41.96
N ALA A 57 29.19 -26.54 40.75
CA ALA A 57 28.04 -25.65 40.51
C ALA A 57 26.77 -26.17 41.18
N ARG A 58 26.63 -27.50 41.30
CA ARG A 58 25.47 -28.15 41.93
C ARG A 58 25.47 -28.00 43.47
N ALA A 59 26.64 -28.00 44.09
CA ALA A 59 26.79 -27.71 45.52
C ALA A 59 26.51 -26.22 45.83
N ASN A 60 27.06 -25.30 45.03
CA ASN A 60 26.81 -23.86 45.17
C ASN A 60 25.33 -23.49 45.00
N SER A 61 24.59 -24.13 44.07
CA SER A 61 23.16 -23.84 43.88
C SER A 61 22.27 -24.39 45.00
N ALA A 62 22.59 -25.55 45.56
CA ALA A 62 21.86 -26.14 46.69
C ALA A 62 21.98 -25.29 47.97
N ASP A 63 23.18 -24.75 48.22
CA ASP A 63 23.44 -23.85 49.35
C ASP A 63 22.72 -22.51 49.18
N ALA A 64 22.78 -21.91 47.98
CA ALA A 64 22.04 -20.68 47.66
C ALA A 64 20.53 -20.86 47.83
N THR A 65 19.98 -21.97 47.32
CA THR A 65 18.54 -22.29 47.43
C THR A 65 18.08 -22.35 48.88
N SER A 66 18.84 -23.03 49.74
CA SER A 66 18.49 -23.19 51.15
C SER A 66 18.55 -21.86 51.90
N ALA A 67 19.60 -21.06 51.67
CA ALA A 67 19.76 -19.74 52.27
C ALA A 67 18.65 -18.77 51.88
N ILE A 68 18.24 -18.75 50.60
CA ILE A 68 17.17 -17.89 50.10
C ILE A 68 15.80 -18.32 50.67
N ARG A 69 15.54 -19.63 50.80
CA ARG A 69 14.32 -20.12 51.46
C ARG A 69 14.20 -19.65 52.90
N GLU A 70 15.31 -19.65 53.65
CA GLU A 70 15.33 -19.09 55.01
C GLU A 70 15.04 -17.58 55.02
N LYS A 71 15.52 -16.80 54.03
CA LYS A 71 15.18 -15.38 53.91
C LYS A 71 13.70 -15.11 53.70
N TYR A 72 13.01 -15.92 52.89
CA TYR A 72 11.56 -15.80 52.77
C TYR A 72 10.83 -16.19 54.06
N LYS A 73 11.31 -17.17 54.83
CA LYS A 73 10.75 -17.50 56.15
C LYS A 73 10.91 -16.37 57.14
N GLU A 74 12.11 -15.77 57.21
CA GLU A 74 12.39 -14.59 58.04
C GLU A 74 11.47 -13.42 57.66
N TRP A 75 11.32 -13.16 56.36
CA TRP A 75 10.46 -12.11 55.83
C TRP A 75 8.98 -12.32 56.18
N LEU A 76 8.46 -13.55 56.00
CA LEU A 76 7.10 -13.92 56.37
C LEU A 76 6.85 -13.73 57.87
N ALA A 77 7.78 -14.21 58.71
CA ALA A 77 7.68 -14.05 60.16
C ALA A 77 7.69 -12.57 60.58
N ALA A 78 8.54 -11.75 59.96
CA ALA A 78 8.59 -10.31 60.22
C ALA A 78 7.31 -9.59 59.77
N TYR A 79 6.77 -9.95 58.60
CA TYR A 79 5.52 -9.39 58.09
C TYR A 79 4.34 -9.71 59.02
N ASP A 80 4.21 -10.97 59.44
CA ASP A 80 3.17 -11.43 60.37
C ASP A 80 3.29 -10.78 61.75
N ALA A 81 4.52 -10.50 62.21
CA ALA A 81 4.80 -9.77 63.44
C ALA A 81 4.64 -8.24 63.31
N LYS A 82 4.27 -7.72 62.14
CA LYS A 82 4.23 -6.29 61.81
C LYS A 82 5.57 -5.55 62.05
N ASN A 83 6.68 -6.27 61.92
CA ASN A 83 8.03 -5.72 62.07
C ASN A 83 8.54 -5.15 60.74
N LEU A 84 8.35 -3.83 60.54
CA LEU A 84 8.78 -3.15 59.31
C LEU A 84 10.27 -3.33 59.01
N ALA A 85 11.16 -3.23 60.01
CA ALA A 85 12.59 -3.35 59.79
C ALA A 85 12.96 -4.76 59.29
N GLY A 86 12.38 -5.79 59.90
CA GLY A 86 12.56 -7.19 59.46
C GLY A 86 11.99 -7.45 58.06
N THR A 87 10.80 -6.89 57.74
CA THR A 87 10.17 -7.04 56.43
C THR A 87 10.96 -6.37 55.31
N ILE A 88 11.63 -5.25 55.58
CA ILE A 88 12.44 -4.55 54.56
C ILE A 88 13.83 -5.16 54.40
N ASN A 89 14.33 -5.87 55.41
CA ASN A 89 15.67 -6.45 55.39
C ASN A 89 15.91 -7.47 54.26
N ILE A 90 14.88 -8.01 53.60
CA ILE A 90 15.09 -8.90 52.45
C ILE A 90 15.53 -8.13 51.18
N PHE A 91 15.26 -6.82 51.09
CA PHE A 91 15.58 -5.99 49.93
C PHE A 91 16.97 -5.35 50.03
N ALA A 92 17.64 -5.19 48.89
CA ALA A 92 18.85 -4.39 48.77
C ALA A 92 18.52 -2.88 48.73
N GLU A 93 19.51 -2.02 48.95
CA GLU A 93 19.32 -0.56 48.88
C GLU A 93 19.02 -0.07 47.46
N ASP A 94 19.50 -0.78 46.43
CA ASP A 94 19.22 -0.51 45.02
C ASP A 94 18.01 -1.28 44.50
N ALA A 95 17.14 -1.79 45.38
CA ALA A 95 16.00 -2.62 44.99
C ALA A 95 14.96 -1.85 44.17
N ILE A 96 14.45 -2.49 43.11
CA ILE A 96 13.34 -1.98 42.30
C ILE A 96 12.22 -3.01 42.28
N SER A 97 11.02 -2.60 42.71
CA SER A 97 9.80 -3.41 42.62
C SER A 97 8.88 -2.88 41.52
N THR A 98 8.46 -3.78 40.63
CA THR A 98 7.56 -3.52 39.52
C THR A 98 6.26 -4.30 39.73
N PHE A 99 5.14 -3.59 39.84
CA PHE A 99 3.81 -4.17 39.80
C PHE A 99 3.13 -3.81 38.49
N ALA A 100 2.46 -4.78 37.88
CA ALA A 100 1.74 -4.56 36.62
C ALA A 100 0.78 -3.35 36.71
N GLY A 101 0.95 -2.38 35.80
CA GLY A 101 0.14 -1.15 35.74
C GLY A 101 0.54 -0.05 36.74
N ALA A 102 1.62 -0.22 37.49
CA ALA A 102 2.19 0.78 38.40
C ALA A 102 3.55 1.29 37.92
N LYS A 103 3.95 2.46 38.41
CA LYS A 103 5.34 2.94 38.26
C LYS A 103 6.26 2.10 39.14
N ASP A 104 7.52 1.99 38.73
CA ASP A 104 8.56 1.33 39.52
C ASP A 104 8.69 2.00 40.90
N ALA A 105 8.85 1.17 41.93
CA ALA A 105 9.07 1.58 43.30
C ALA A 105 10.52 1.27 43.70
N GLY A 106 11.26 2.28 44.13
CA GLY A 106 12.57 2.10 44.76
C GLY A 106 12.43 1.68 46.23
N ILE A 107 13.56 1.53 46.92
CA ILE A 107 13.57 1.03 48.30
C ILE A 107 12.73 1.88 49.27
N GLU A 108 12.71 3.20 49.10
CA GLU A 108 11.92 4.09 49.95
C GLU A 108 10.41 3.96 49.71
N GLU A 109 9.99 3.83 48.44
CA GLU A 109 8.59 3.58 48.10
C GLU A 109 8.15 2.19 48.57
N ILE A 110 9.01 1.17 48.45
CA ILE A 110 8.77 -0.17 48.98
C ILE A 110 8.57 -0.09 50.51
N ARG A 111 9.46 0.62 51.22
CA ARG A 111 9.36 0.85 52.67
C ARG A 111 8.06 1.54 53.06
N ALA A 112 7.68 2.59 52.33
CA ALA A 112 6.43 3.31 52.55
C ALA A 112 5.20 2.41 52.33
N SER A 113 5.23 1.56 51.30
CA SER A 113 4.16 0.60 50.98
C SER A 113 3.96 -0.42 52.10
N TYR A 114 5.04 -1.04 52.58
CA TYR A 114 4.96 -1.97 53.71
C TYR A 114 4.52 -1.28 54.99
N LYS A 115 5.04 -0.09 55.31
CA LYS A 115 4.60 0.69 56.47
C LYS A 115 3.09 0.92 56.46
N LYS A 116 2.54 1.28 55.29
CA LYS A 116 1.10 1.46 55.10
C LYS A 116 0.33 0.14 55.26
N SER A 117 0.83 -0.95 54.68
CA SER A 117 0.19 -2.27 54.79
C SER A 117 0.12 -2.75 56.24
N LEU A 118 1.22 -2.64 56.99
CA LEU A 118 1.32 -3.09 58.38
C LEU A 118 0.47 -2.23 59.35
N ALA A 119 0.27 -0.94 59.03
CA ALA A 119 -0.54 -0.01 59.80
C ALA A 119 -2.06 -0.11 59.53
N ALA A 120 -2.50 -0.89 58.54
CA ALA A 120 -3.92 -1.01 58.20
C ALA A 120 -4.72 -1.65 59.36
N ASN A 121 -5.83 -1.01 59.73
CA ASN A 121 -6.82 -1.54 60.67
C ASN A 121 -7.86 -2.35 59.87
N GLY A 122 -7.88 -3.67 60.06
CA GLY A 122 -8.73 -4.60 59.31
C GLY A 122 -8.44 -6.07 59.65
N PRO A 123 -9.08 -7.03 58.94
CA PRO A 123 -8.83 -8.46 59.10
C PRO A 123 -7.34 -8.81 58.93
N LYS A 124 -6.87 -9.85 59.63
CA LYS A 124 -5.46 -10.26 59.60
C LYS A 124 -5.11 -10.72 58.19
N ARG A 125 -4.03 -10.21 57.62
CA ARG A 125 -3.54 -10.57 56.29
C ARG A 125 -2.22 -11.30 56.38
N THR A 126 -2.11 -12.46 55.76
CA THR A 126 -0.87 -13.24 55.68
C THR A 126 -0.56 -13.60 54.24
N TRP A 127 0.72 -13.56 53.88
CA TRP A 127 1.19 -14.03 52.58
C TRP A 127 1.57 -15.51 52.67
N LYS A 128 1.21 -16.28 51.66
CA LYS A 128 1.57 -17.70 51.56
C LYS A 128 2.06 -18.01 50.14
N PRO A 129 3.27 -18.57 49.98
CA PRO A 129 3.68 -19.11 48.69
C PRO A 129 2.95 -20.43 48.45
N VAL A 130 2.36 -20.59 47.27
CA VAL A 130 1.71 -21.83 46.81
C VAL A 130 2.75 -22.75 46.21
N GLU A 131 3.53 -22.22 45.27
CA GLU A 131 4.68 -22.85 44.66
C GLU A 131 5.83 -21.84 44.67
N MET A 132 7.04 -22.30 44.96
CA MET A 132 8.24 -21.47 45.00
C MET A 132 9.44 -22.25 44.48
N GLU A 133 9.83 -21.89 43.26
CA GLU A 133 11.05 -22.31 42.61
C GLU A 133 12.16 -21.31 42.93
N ILE A 134 13.31 -21.82 43.34
CA ILE A 134 14.51 -21.02 43.62
C ILE A 134 15.69 -21.75 42.99
N ASP A 135 16.51 -21.00 42.27
CA ASP A 135 17.81 -21.46 41.79
C ASP A 135 18.78 -20.26 41.72
N GLY A 136 20.07 -20.55 41.76
CA GLY A 136 21.11 -19.52 41.77
C GLY A 136 22.47 -20.06 41.40
N ASP A 137 23.32 -19.18 40.88
CA ASP A 137 24.71 -19.48 40.53
C ASP A 137 25.54 -18.20 40.51
N GLY A 138 26.79 -18.30 40.97
CA GLY A 138 27.62 -17.13 41.23
C GLY A 138 26.98 -16.19 42.27
N ASP A 139 26.82 -14.92 41.90
CA ASP A 139 26.26 -13.87 42.75
C ASP A 139 24.81 -13.51 42.41
N LEU A 140 24.16 -14.27 41.52
CA LEU A 140 22.79 -14.03 41.08
C LEU A 140 21.91 -15.26 41.32
N ALA A 141 20.69 -15.03 41.81
CA ALA A 141 19.67 -16.05 41.99
C ALA A 141 18.30 -15.49 41.63
N TYR A 142 17.32 -16.38 41.44
CA TYR A 142 15.92 -15.99 41.31
C TYR A 142 15.03 -16.81 42.25
N ALA A 143 13.89 -16.23 42.60
CA ALA A 143 12.77 -16.91 43.20
C ALA A 143 11.52 -16.62 42.36
N LEU A 144 10.97 -17.67 41.72
CA LEU A 144 9.70 -17.63 41.00
C LEU A 144 8.63 -18.24 41.90
N ALA A 145 7.61 -17.46 42.24
CA ALA A 145 6.58 -17.93 43.17
C ALA A 145 5.18 -17.41 42.85
N ASP A 146 4.20 -18.26 43.13
CA ASP A 146 2.79 -17.86 43.21
C ASP A 146 2.44 -17.54 44.66
N TRP A 147 2.14 -16.27 44.94
CA TRP A 147 1.81 -15.75 46.25
C TRP A 147 0.31 -15.57 46.42
N GLN A 148 -0.26 -16.16 47.46
CA GLN A 148 -1.63 -15.90 47.91
C GLN A 148 -1.63 -14.97 49.10
N LEU A 149 -2.45 -13.92 49.03
CA LEU A 149 -2.78 -13.10 50.20
C LEU A 149 -4.03 -13.69 50.85
N ILE A 150 -3.89 -14.23 52.06
CA ILE A 150 -5.00 -14.79 52.82
C ILE A 150 -5.49 -13.72 53.79
N GLU A 151 -6.79 -13.44 53.77
CA GLU A 151 -7.44 -12.55 54.71
C GLU A 151 -8.26 -13.38 55.70
N THR A 152 -7.91 -13.28 56.99
CA THR A 152 -8.55 -13.97 58.11
C THR A 152 -9.45 -13.01 58.86
N GLN A 153 -10.74 -13.31 58.89
CA GLN A 153 -11.76 -12.56 59.61
C GLN A 153 -11.63 -12.76 61.13
N PRO A 154 -12.25 -11.89 61.96
CA PRO A 154 -12.23 -12.04 63.42
C PRO A 154 -12.81 -13.37 63.94
N ASP A 155 -13.68 -14.02 63.15
CA ASP A 155 -14.27 -15.33 63.46
C ASP A 155 -13.35 -16.52 63.12
N GLY A 156 -12.14 -16.26 62.61
CA GLY A 156 -11.15 -17.27 62.23
C GLY A 156 -11.29 -17.82 60.81
N SER A 157 -12.33 -17.43 60.05
CA SER A 157 -12.48 -17.84 58.65
C SER A 157 -11.46 -17.14 57.75
N GLY A 158 -10.77 -17.92 56.91
CA GLY A 158 -9.74 -17.43 55.98
C GLY A 158 -10.18 -17.55 54.52
N SER A 159 -9.97 -16.50 53.72
CA SER A 159 -10.21 -16.54 52.28
C SER A 159 -9.02 -16.01 51.49
N VAL A 160 -8.74 -16.61 50.33
CA VAL A 160 -7.73 -16.09 49.40
C VAL A 160 -8.27 -14.82 48.77
N ARG A 161 -7.63 -13.69 49.05
CA ARG A 161 -8.04 -12.38 48.55
C ARG A 161 -7.55 -12.14 47.12
N LEU A 162 -6.32 -12.56 46.84
CA LEU A 162 -5.68 -12.41 45.54
C LEU A 162 -4.54 -13.42 45.38
N THR A 163 -4.18 -13.70 44.14
CA THR A 163 -3.02 -14.52 43.77
C THR A 163 -2.12 -13.75 42.80
N ASN A 164 -0.83 -13.71 43.09
CA ASN A 164 0.19 -13.04 42.30
C ASN A 164 1.23 -14.05 41.84
N ARG A 165 1.75 -13.89 40.63
CA ARG A 165 3.00 -14.52 40.23
C ARG A 165 4.11 -13.48 40.28
N SER A 166 5.19 -13.77 40.99
CA SER A 166 6.35 -12.89 41.08
C SER A 166 7.63 -13.59 40.68
N VAL A 167 8.54 -12.83 40.09
CA VAL A 167 9.96 -13.16 40.04
C VAL A 167 10.71 -12.14 40.87
N ASP A 168 11.40 -12.63 41.89
CA ASP A 168 12.38 -11.86 42.62
C ASP A 168 13.78 -12.27 42.16
N VAL A 169 14.61 -11.30 41.82
CA VAL A 169 16.02 -11.48 41.49
C VAL A 169 16.83 -11.08 42.71
N LEU A 170 17.69 -11.98 43.15
CA LEU A 170 18.52 -11.80 44.34
C LEU A 170 19.99 -11.68 43.95
N ARG A 171 20.68 -10.76 44.61
CA ARG A 171 22.13 -10.62 44.52
C ARG A 171 22.76 -11.02 45.86
N ARG A 172 23.91 -11.68 45.80
CA ARG A 172 24.69 -12.02 46.99
C ARG A 172 25.40 -10.79 47.53
N GLU A 173 25.24 -10.51 48.82
CA GLU A 173 25.92 -9.44 49.55
C GLU A 173 26.61 -10.06 50.78
N GLY A 174 27.89 -10.40 50.64
CA GLY A 174 28.61 -11.18 51.64
C GLY A 174 28.05 -12.61 51.78
N GLU A 175 27.59 -12.96 52.99
CA GLU A 175 26.98 -14.26 53.28
C GLU A 175 25.44 -14.26 53.17
N THR A 176 24.82 -13.11 52.84
CA THR A 176 23.37 -12.99 52.69
C THR A 176 22.94 -12.79 51.24
N TRP A 177 21.68 -13.07 50.96
CA TRP A 177 21.02 -12.77 49.69
C TRP A 177 20.01 -11.64 49.90
N LYS A 178 19.95 -10.72 48.94
CA LYS A 178 19.05 -9.57 48.96
C LYS A 178 18.33 -9.44 47.64
N ILE A 179 17.03 -9.15 47.68
CA ILE A 179 16.21 -8.88 46.49
C ILE A 179 16.66 -7.53 45.91
N VAL A 180 17.18 -7.57 44.68
CA VAL A 180 17.52 -6.38 43.90
C VAL A 180 16.42 -6.02 42.91
N ARG A 181 15.68 -7.00 42.37
CA ARG A 181 14.53 -6.74 41.49
C ARG A 181 13.37 -7.60 41.92
N SER A 182 12.17 -7.05 41.88
CA SER A 182 10.93 -7.81 42.11
C SER A 182 9.93 -7.42 41.03
N PHE A 183 9.42 -8.39 40.29
CA PHE A 183 8.44 -8.17 39.22
C PHE A 183 7.22 -9.03 39.47
N THR A 184 6.06 -8.38 39.66
CA THR A 184 4.83 -9.05 40.07
C THR A 184 3.69 -8.76 39.10
N ILE A 185 3.07 -9.83 38.59
CA ILE A 185 1.85 -9.77 37.80
C ILE A 185 0.72 -10.56 38.49
N PRO A 186 -0.56 -10.21 38.26
CA PRO A 186 -1.65 -11.04 38.76
C PRO A 186 -1.68 -12.44 38.13
N ALA A 187 -1.98 -13.45 38.95
CA ALA A 187 -2.18 -14.83 38.51
C ALA A 187 -3.64 -15.30 38.65
N ASP A 188 -4.51 -14.43 39.18
CA ASP A 188 -5.94 -14.64 39.43
C ASP A 188 -6.85 -14.01 38.35
N LYS A 189 -6.29 -13.65 37.19
CA LYS A 189 -6.98 -13.02 36.04
C LYS A 189 -7.64 -11.67 36.35
N ARG A 190 -7.26 -11.00 37.43
CA ARG A 190 -7.72 -9.63 37.68
C ARG A 190 -7.08 -8.67 36.66
N PRO A 191 -7.82 -7.66 36.17
CA PRO A 191 -7.33 -6.78 35.12
C PRO A 191 -6.17 -5.90 35.61
N VAL A 192 -5.18 -5.73 34.74
CA VAL A 192 -4.12 -4.72 34.91
C VAL A 192 -4.56 -3.40 34.28
N LYS A 193 -4.31 -2.28 34.97
CA LYS A 193 -4.61 -0.95 34.43
C LYS A 193 -3.63 -0.60 33.30
N LEU A 194 -4.16 -0.38 32.11
CA LEU A 194 -3.41 0.13 30.96
C LEU A 194 -3.16 1.64 31.07
N SER A 195 -2.00 2.11 30.65
CA SER A 195 -1.66 3.53 30.62
C SER A 195 -0.53 3.82 29.64
N CYS A 196 -0.86 4.45 28.52
CA CYS A 196 0.11 4.89 27.51
C CYS A 196 0.98 6.08 27.97
N GLU A 197 0.66 6.69 29.11
CA GLU A 197 1.44 7.77 29.72
C GLU A 197 2.61 7.27 30.57
N ILE A 198 2.71 5.95 30.80
CA ILE A 198 3.83 5.39 31.56
C ILE A 198 5.09 5.49 30.70
N ARG A 199 6.04 6.33 31.12
CA ARG A 199 7.37 6.39 30.53
C ARG A 199 8.20 5.22 31.04
N LEU A 200 8.53 4.30 30.15
CA LEU A 200 9.37 3.14 30.45
C LEU A 200 10.85 3.54 30.39
N PRO A 201 11.70 3.03 31.31
CA PRO A 201 13.13 3.26 31.24
C PRO A 201 13.72 2.48 30.07
N SER A 202 14.80 2.98 29.48
CA SER A 202 15.51 2.33 28.38
C SER A 202 17.00 2.68 28.50
N ILE A 203 17.88 1.72 28.26
CA ILE A 203 19.33 1.93 28.27
C ILE A 203 19.92 1.58 26.91
N SER A 204 20.96 2.32 26.50
CA SER A 204 21.65 2.01 25.24
C SER A 204 22.26 0.60 25.31
N PRO A 205 22.03 -0.26 24.31
CA PRO A 205 22.63 -1.59 24.24
C PRO A 205 24.16 -1.63 24.34
N ASP A 206 24.85 -0.56 23.94
CA ASP A 206 26.32 -0.46 24.01
C ASP A 206 26.85 -0.43 25.45
N LYS A 207 25.97 -0.27 26.45
CA LYS A 207 26.32 -0.40 27.86
C LYS A 207 26.45 -1.85 28.32
N PHE A 208 25.96 -2.82 27.54
CA PHE A 208 26.11 -4.23 27.86
C PHE A 208 27.50 -4.73 27.47
N SER A 209 28.09 -5.54 28.34
CA SER A 209 29.39 -6.18 28.12
C SER A 209 29.36 -7.63 28.63
N GLY A 210 30.27 -8.46 28.11
CA GLY A 210 30.38 -9.87 28.49
C GLY A 210 29.05 -10.63 28.35
N ALA A 211 28.69 -11.39 29.39
CA ALA A 211 27.48 -12.20 29.42
C ALA A 211 26.18 -11.42 29.14
N ALA A 212 26.08 -10.16 29.61
CA ALA A 212 24.91 -9.33 29.34
C ALA A 212 24.77 -8.99 27.84
N ALA A 213 25.90 -8.72 27.17
CA ALA A 213 25.91 -8.48 25.73
C ALA A 213 25.52 -9.75 24.95
N ASP A 214 26.00 -10.93 25.36
CA ASP A 214 25.67 -12.20 24.72
C ASP A 214 24.17 -12.53 24.77
N VAL A 215 23.53 -12.27 25.91
CA VAL A 215 22.07 -12.44 26.09
C VAL A 215 21.33 -11.47 25.19
N TRP A 216 21.72 -10.18 25.18
CA TRP A 216 21.11 -9.18 24.30
C TRP A 216 21.23 -9.57 22.82
N GLN A 217 22.39 -10.03 22.37
CA GLN A 217 22.58 -10.51 21.00
C GLN A 217 21.71 -11.73 20.67
N THR A 218 21.47 -12.59 21.65
CA THR A 218 20.56 -13.74 21.49
C THR A 218 19.11 -13.28 21.33
N LEU A 219 18.67 -12.29 22.11
CA LEU A 219 17.35 -11.67 21.98
C LEU A 219 17.18 -10.93 20.64
N MET A 220 18.21 -10.24 20.15
CA MET A 220 18.17 -9.59 18.82
C MET A 220 18.06 -10.59 17.67
N ARG A 221 18.79 -11.72 17.74
CA ARG A 221 18.62 -12.82 16.77
C ARG A 221 17.22 -13.41 16.80
N TRP A 222 16.65 -13.57 18.00
CA TRP A 222 15.26 -13.99 18.16
C TRP A 222 14.30 -13.02 17.48
N ARG A 223 14.42 -11.71 17.73
CA ARG A 223 13.61 -10.65 17.11
C ARG A 223 13.67 -10.73 15.59
N GLU A 224 14.86 -10.88 15.03
CA GLU A 224 15.04 -11.01 13.59
C GLU A 224 14.36 -12.25 13.01
N SER A 225 14.53 -13.42 13.63
CA SER A 225 13.86 -14.64 13.20
C SER A 225 12.33 -14.51 13.31
N TYR A 226 11.82 -13.91 14.38
CA TYR A 226 10.39 -13.63 14.53
C TYR A 226 9.87 -12.73 13.40
N ASN A 227 10.56 -11.62 13.13
CA ASN A 227 10.17 -10.65 12.11
C ASN A 227 10.26 -11.22 10.69
N ARG A 228 11.15 -12.19 10.45
CA ARG A 228 11.25 -12.94 9.18
C ARG A 228 10.33 -14.16 9.10
N ARG A 229 9.54 -14.44 10.16
CA ARG A 229 8.67 -15.63 10.28
C ARG A 229 9.42 -16.97 10.21
N ASP A 230 10.67 -16.97 10.67
CA ASP A 230 11.49 -18.17 10.80
C ASP A 230 11.15 -18.88 12.12
N LEU A 231 10.31 -19.93 12.02
CA LEU A 231 9.86 -20.69 13.19
C LEU A 231 11.02 -21.37 13.94
N ALA A 232 12.01 -21.89 13.23
CA ALA A 232 13.12 -22.60 13.84
C ALA A 232 14.00 -21.65 14.65
N GLY A 233 14.40 -20.51 14.04
CA GLY A 233 15.17 -19.48 14.74
C GLY A 233 14.39 -18.80 15.88
N THR A 234 13.08 -18.62 15.73
CA THR A 234 12.21 -18.08 16.80
C THR A 234 12.14 -19.03 18.01
N LEU A 235 12.18 -20.35 17.79
CA LEU A 235 12.11 -21.32 18.88
C LEU A 235 13.48 -21.65 19.50
N ALA A 236 14.58 -21.37 18.80
CA ALA A 236 15.94 -21.74 19.20
C ALA A 236 16.41 -21.26 20.59
N PRO A 237 16.06 -20.05 21.07
CA PRO A 237 16.53 -19.58 22.37
C PRO A 237 15.65 -20.04 23.53
N TYR A 238 14.52 -20.72 23.32
CA TYR A 238 13.73 -21.21 24.45
C TYR A 238 14.32 -22.49 25.04
N ASP A 239 14.35 -22.56 26.37
CA ASP A 239 14.67 -23.79 27.09
C ASP A 239 13.53 -24.82 26.92
N PRO A 240 13.82 -26.13 26.81
CA PRO A 240 12.79 -27.17 26.82
C PRO A 240 11.83 -27.13 28.02
N LEU A 241 12.29 -26.59 29.15
CA LEU A 241 11.51 -26.43 30.39
C LEU A 241 10.88 -25.05 30.56
N ILE A 242 10.86 -24.22 29.50
CA ILE A 242 10.30 -22.86 29.54
C ILE A 242 8.94 -22.81 30.22
N THR A 243 8.80 -21.90 31.18
CA THR A 243 7.49 -21.48 31.69
C THR A 243 7.31 -19.98 31.58
N GLY A 244 6.36 -19.58 30.75
CA GLY A 244 6.04 -18.17 30.50
C GLY A 244 4.67 -17.79 31.04
N LEU A 245 4.49 -16.54 31.44
CA LEU A 245 3.16 -15.98 31.70
C LEU A 245 3.07 -14.55 31.15
N TYR A 246 2.20 -14.38 30.15
CA TYR A 246 1.65 -13.08 29.79
C TYR A 246 0.35 -12.88 30.60
N GLU A 247 0.19 -11.73 31.25
CA GLU A 247 -0.98 -11.46 32.10
C GLU A 247 -2.31 -11.71 31.36
N GLY A 248 -3.26 -12.32 32.06
CA GLY A 248 -4.56 -12.71 31.50
C GLY A 248 -4.55 -14.01 30.68
N ASN A 249 -3.38 -14.56 30.34
CA ASN A 249 -3.27 -15.80 29.56
C ASN A 249 -3.05 -17.03 30.47
N THR A 250 -3.26 -18.22 29.89
CA THR A 250 -2.75 -19.45 30.49
C THR A 250 -1.23 -19.49 30.38
N PRO A 251 -0.50 -20.10 31.34
CA PRO A 251 0.95 -20.27 31.23
C PRO A 251 1.36 -20.91 29.89
N ASP A 252 2.52 -20.49 29.40
CA ASP A 252 3.11 -20.95 28.16
C ASP A 252 4.21 -21.98 28.45
N ASP A 253 4.16 -23.10 27.71
CA ASP A 253 5.26 -24.06 27.60
C ASP A 253 5.78 -24.07 26.16
N LEU A 254 6.84 -24.83 25.89
CA LEU A 254 7.46 -24.87 24.56
C LEU A 254 6.49 -25.36 23.46
N ALA A 255 5.58 -26.28 23.80
CA ALA A 255 4.62 -26.83 22.84
C ALA A 255 3.60 -25.75 22.43
N LYS A 256 3.09 -25.00 23.41
CA LYS A 256 2.13 -23.91 23.20
C LYS A 256 2.74 -22.72 22.47
N LEU A 257 4.00 -22.39 22.77
CA LEU A 257 4.76 -21.38 22.01
C LEU A 257 4.90 -21.78 20.54
N ARG A 258 5.30 -23.04 20.28
CA ARG A 258 5.40 -23.59 18.92
C ARG A 258 4.07 -23.52 18.18
N GLU A 259 2.97 -23.92 18.81
CA GLU A 259 1.64 -23.83 18.21
C GLU A 259 1.26 -22.39 17.87
N THR A 260 1.49 -21.47 18.81
CA THR A 260 1.16 -20.05 18.68
C THR A 260 1.93 -19.40 17.53
N TYR A 261 3.24 -19.61 17.45
CA TYR A 261 4.06 -19.05 16.36
C TYR A 261 3.73 -19.69 15.01
N THR A 262 3.49 -21.01 14.96
CA THR A 262 3.07 -21.70 13.72
C THR A 262 1.78 -21.08 13.16
N ARG A 263 0.78 -20.90 14.02
CA ARG A 263 -0.50 -20.29 13.64
C ARG A 263 -0.33 -18.83 13.21
N SER A 264 0.46 -18.06 13.94
CA SER A 264 0.72 -16.64 13.67
C SER A 264 1.45 -16.44 12.34
N PHE A 265 2.49 -17.23 12.06
CA PHE A 265 3.33 -17.09 10.87
C PHE A 265 2.62 -17.55 9.59
N ALA A 266 1.60 -18.41 9.70
CA ALA A 266 0.75 -18.82 8.58
C ALA A 266 -0.22 -17.72 8.09
N GLN A 267 -0.46 -16.66 8.86
CA GLN A 267 -1.39 -15.58 8.50
C GLN A 267 -0.76 -14.63 7.47
N THR A 268 -1.28 -14.59 6.24
CA THR A 268 -0.77 -13.74 5.14
C THR A 268 -1.52 -12.41 4.99
N ASP A 269 -2.63 -12.23 5.70
CA ASP A 269 -3.50 -11.05 5.66
C ASP A 269 -3.00 -9.87 6.52
N ARG A 270 -1.88 -10.05 7.22
CA ARG A 270 -1.30 -9.06 8.14
C ARG A 270 0.20 -9.20 8.23
N GLN A 271 0.92 -8.08 8.37
CA GLN A 271 2.35 -8.07 8.71
C GLN A 271 2.50 -7.90 10.22
N ARG A 272 3.37 -8.72 10.83
CA ARG A 272 3.68 -8.65 12.26
C ARG A 272 5.16 -8.31 12.41
N SER A 273 5.48 -7.42 13.33
CA SER A 273 6.85 -7.18 13.76
C SER A 273 6.90 -6.97 15.27
N ILE A 274 8.04 -7.27 15.86
CA ILE A 274 8.37 -6.98 17.26
C ILE A 274 9.71 -6.26 17.30
N ASP A 275 9.84 -5.32 18.24
CA ASP A 275 11.09 -4.66 18.55
C ASP A 275 11.21 -4.48 20.07
N PHE A 276 12.44 -4.56 20.58
CA PHE A 276 12.72 -4.54 22.01
C PHE A 276 13.55 -3.32 22.40
N GLU A 277 13.25 -2.78 23.57
CA GLU A 277 14.03 -1.77 24.26
C GLU A 277 14.46 -2.33 25.62
N PRO A 278 15.76 -2.47 25.88
CA PRO A 278 16.22 -3.05 27.12
C PRO A 278 16.23 -2.00 28.23
N GLU A 279 15.80 -2.40 29.43
CA GLU A 279 15.90 -1.57 30.63
C GLU A 279 17.13 -1.96 31.45
N GLU A 280 17.43 -3.25 31.51
CA GLU A 280 18.53 -3.81 32.31
C GLU A 280 18.83 -5.26 31.92
N ILE A 281 20.11 -5.63 31.99
CA ILE A 281 20.53 -7.04 31.93
C ILE A 281 21.55 -7.29 33.04
N LEU A 282 21.25 -8.20 33.96
CA LEU A 282 22.16 -8.68 35.00
C LEU A 282 22.57 -10.09 34.64
N ALA A 283 23.86 -10.43 34.71
CA ALA A 283 24.33 -11.78 34.45
C ALA A 283 25.44 -12.18 35.41
N SER A 284 25.35 -13.40 35.97
CA SER A 284 26.37 -14.01 36.83
C SER A 284 26.29 -15.52 36.75
N GLY A 285 27.45 -16.18 36.73
CA GLY A 285 27.53 -17.64 36.55
C GLY A 285 26.80 -18.10 35.28
N ARG A 286 25.90 -19.07 35.45
CA ARG A 286 25.03 -19.57 34.36
C ARG A 286 23.73 -18.79 34.17
N PHE A 287 23.43 -17.76 34.96
CA PHE A 287 22.15 -17.06 34.92
C PHE A 287 22.25 -15.64 34.37
N ALA A 288 21.19 -15.21 33.70
CA ALA A 288 20.95 -13.82 33.40
C ALA A 288 19.48 -13.45 33.62
N PHE A 289 19.28 -12.20 34.02
CA PHE A 289 17.99 -11.56 34.15
C PHE A 289 17.94 -10.42 33.15
N VAL A 290 16.88 -10.38 32.35
CA VAL A 290 16.59 -9.28 31.43
C VAL A 290 15.31 -8.61 31.90
N ARG A 291 15.31 -7.29 31.92
CA ARG A 291 14.11 -6.47 32.03
C ARG A 291 14.03 -5.59 30.80
N ASP A 292 12.92 -5.65 30.10
CA ASP A 292 12.72 -4.98 28.83
C ASP A 292 11.26 -4.56 28.63
N HIS A 293 11.05 -3.81 27.56
CA HIS A 293 9.74 -3.65 26.96
C HIS A 293 9.83 -3.80 25.46
N TRP A 294 8.74 -4.26 24.86
CA TRP A 294 8.69 -4.50 23.44
C TRP A 294 7.41 -3.96 22.83
N THR A 295 7.56 -3.52 21.58
CA THR A 295 6.46 -3.05 20.76
C THR A 295 6.13 -4.12 19.72
N SER A 296 4.97 -4.76 19.87
CA SER A 296 4.39 -5.58 18.82
C SER A 296 3.56 -4.70 17.89
N THR A 297 3.90 -4.72 16.61
CA THR A 297 3.15 -4.00 15.56
C THR A 297 2.46 -5.03 14.67
N ILE A 298 1.15 -4.87 14.50
CA ILE A 298 0.34 -5.60 13.52
C ILE A 298 -0.13 -4.58 12.49
N ARG A 299 0.24 -4.79 11.23
CA ARG A 299 -0.27 -4.01 10.09
C ARG A 299 -1.24 -4.88 9.31
N THR A 300 -2.46 -4.41 9.15
CA THR A 300 -3.45 -5.00 8.26
C THR A 300 -3.82 -3.97 7.19
N PRO A 301 -4.56 -4.37 6.14
CA PRO A 301 -5.20 -3.43 5.24
C PRO A 301 -6.01 -2.32 5.92
N GLN A 302 -6.58 -2.60 7.10
CA GLN A 302 -7.47 -1.71 7.85
C GLN A 302 -6.73 -0.76 8.80
N GLY A 303 -5.39 -0.83 8.85
CA GLY A 303 -4.57 0.05 9.66
C GLY A 303 -3.52 -0.69 10.49
N GLN A 304 -2.97 0.05 11.45
CA GLN A 304 -1.89 -0.44 12.31
C GLN A 304 -2.36 -0.46 13.76
N THR A 305 -2.10 -1.59 14.42
CA THR A 305 -2.20 -1.73 15.87
C THR A 305 -0.81 -1.92 16.44
N GLN A 306 -0.46 -1.10 17.44
CA GLN A 306 0.75 -1.25 18.23
C GLN A 306 0.38 -1.61 19.67
N ARG A 307 1.07 -2.60 20.20
CA ARG A 307 0.95 -3.04 21.59
C ARG A 307 2.32 -2.94 22.24
N ILE A 308 2.41 -2.11 23.27
CA ILE A 308 3.60 -2.00 24.12
C ILE A 308 3.38 -2.92 25.31
N SER A 309 4.23 -3.92 25.46
CA SER A 309 4.26 -4.81 26.62
C SER A 309 5.58 -4.63 27.36
N ARG A 310 5.55 -4.81 28.67
CA ARG A 310 6.74 -4.76 29.52
C ARG A 310 6.89 -6.10 30.21
N GLY A 311 8.12 -6.57 30.37
CA GLY A 311 8.37 -7.87 30.93
C GLY A 311 9.73 -8.02 31.58
N ILE A 312 9.90 -9.23 32.11
CA ILE A 312 11.17 -9.74 32.60
C ILE A 312 11.37 -11.16 32.08
N GLU A 313 12.63 -11.52 31.93
CA GLU A 313 13.06 -12.79 31.41
C GLU A 313 14.19 -13.36 32.28
N LEU A 314 14.13 -14.65 32.57
CA LEU A 314 15.19 -15.40 33.24
C LEU A 314 15.83 -16.34 32.22
N TRP A 315 17.13 -16.18 32.02
CA TRP A 315 17.93 -16.92 31.08
C TRP A 315 18.95 -17.79 31.82
N GLN A 316 19.22 -18.96 31.27
CA GLN A 316 20.28 -19.85 31.76
C GLN A 316 21.17 -20.37 30.64
N LYS A 317 22.42 -20.72 30.95
CA LYS A 317 23.28 -21.48 30.05
C LYS A 317 22.92 -22.97 30.07
N ASN A 318 22.72 -23.56 28.90
CA ASN A 318 22.63 -25.01 28.75
C ASN A 318 24.04 -25.65 28.89
N PRO A 319 24.16 -27.00 28.90
CA PRO A 319 25.46 -27.67 28.99
C PRO A 319 26.44 -27.36 27.84
N ALA A 320 25.94 -26.86 26.69
CA ALA A 320 26.76 -26.41 25.57
C ALA A 320 27.22 -24.94 25.72
N GLY A 321 26.83 -24.26 26.80
CA GLY A 321 27.17 -22.87 27.08
C GLY A 321 26.27 -21.84 26.38
N GLU A 322 25.20 -22.27 25.71
CA GLU A 322 24.27 -21.38 25.02
C GLU A 322 23.23 -20.79 25.98
N TRP A 323 22.94 -19.50 25.84
CA TRP A 323 21.86 -18.85 26.57
C TRP A 323 20.49 -19.34 26.09
N LYS A 324 19.67 -19.81 27.04
CA LYS A 324 18.29 -20.25 26.85
C LYS A 324 17.35 -19.51 27.80
N LEU A 325 16.25 -19.01 27.28
CA LEU A 325 15.16 -18.40 28.03
C LEU A 325 14.40 -19.49 28.79
N LEU A 326 14.43 -19.42 30.11
CA LEU A 326 13.85 -20.38 31.05
C LEU A 326 12.51 -19.92 31.62
N HIS A 327 12.37 -18.64 31.92
CA HIS A 327 11.10 -18.06 32.37
C HIS A 327 10.87 -16.67 31.81
N TYR A 328 9.62 -16.29 31.60
CA TYR A 328 9.27 -14.87 31.40
C TYR A 328 7.95 -14.51 32.07
N LEU A 329 7.86 -13.28 32.56
CA LEU A 329 6.61 -12.66 33.01
C LEU A 329 6.41 -11.34 32.27
N SER A 330 5.20 -11.07 31.81
CA SER A 330 4.91 -9.83 31.08
C SER A 330 3.46 -9.41 31.16
N TYR A 331 3.21 -8.13 30.88
CA TYR A 331 1.87 -7.56 30.84
C TYR A 331 1.76 -6.47 29.76
N LEU A 332 0.54 -6.23 29.30
CA LEU A 332 0.24 -5.13 28.37
C LEU A 332 0.30 -3.80 29.12
N VAL A 333 1.13 -2.87 28.65
CA VAL A 333 1.20 -1.50 29.18
C VAL A 333 0.20 -0.61 28.48
N CYS A 334 0.19 -0.68 27.15
CA CYS A 334 -0.58 0.19 26.29
C CYS A 334 -0.88 -0.51 24.97
N GLU A 335 -2.08 -0.31 24.45
CA GLU A 335 -2.45 -0.64 23.09
C GLU A 335 -2.89 0.64 22.38
N THR A 336 -2.12 1.05 21.38
CA THR A 336 -2.48 2.13 20.47
C THR A 336 -2.85 1.51 19.14
N GLY A 337 -4.14 1.48 18.85
CA GLY A 337 -4.62 1.23 17.50
C GLY A 337 -5.07 2.53 16.87
N ILE A 338 -4.80 2.70 15.58
CA ILE A 338 -5.77 3.39 14.73
C ILE A 338 -6.95 2.43 14.60
N ASN A 339 -7.70 2.24 15.70
CA ASN A 339 -9.05 1.69 15.62
C ASN A 339 -9.89 2.85 15.15
N ALA A 340 -10.00 2.92 13.83
CA ALA A 340 -10.95 3.74 13.14
C ALA A 340 -12.33 3.40 13.75
N GLY A 341 -12.83 4.32 14.58
CA GLY A 341 -14.07 4.15 15.34
C GLY A 341 -15.26 3.98 14.42
N ALA A 342 -16.46 3.82 14.95
CA ALA A 342 -17.70 3.68 14.18
C ALA A 342 -17.87 4.70 13.02
N SER A 343 -17.19 5.85 13.06
CA SER A 343 -17.13 6.85 11.98
C SER A 343 -16.35 6.41 10.72
N SER A 344 -15.27 5.63 10.82
CA SER A 344 -14.57 5.12 9.62
C SER A 344 -15.42 4.08 8.91
N SER A 345 -16.13 3.24 9.67
CA SER A 345 -17.07 2.27 9.10
C SER A 345 -18.19 2.96 8.31
N ALA A 346 -18.57 4.19 8.69
CA ALA A 346 -19.55 4.97 7.97
C ALA A 346 -18.99 5.59 6.67
N LEU A 347 -17.73 6.06 6.68
CA LEU A 347 -17.05 6.51 5.46
C LEU A 347 -16.82 5.33 4.50
N ASP A 348 -16.34 4.20 5.00
CA ASP A 348 -16.11 2.97 4.21
C ASP A 348 -17.42 2.50 3.56
N LYS A 349 -18.52 2.51 4.33
CA LYS A 349 -19.83 2.12 3.79
C LYS A 349 -20.35 3.13 2.76
N LEU A 350 -20.15 4.42 3.00
CA LEU A 350 -20.47 5.45 2.01
C LEU A 350 -19.68 5.26 0.71
N ALA A 351 -18.38 5.02 0.83
CA ALA A 351 -17.50 4.77 -0.30
C ALA A 351 -17.93 3.52 -1.09
N GLU A 352 -18.17 2.40 -0.41
CA GLU A 352 -18.64 1.16 -1.03
C GLU A 352 -19.93 1.40 -1.84
N ASP A 353 -20.94 2.01 -1.22
CA ASP A 353 -22.22 2.30 -1.88
C ASP A 353 -22.03 3.25 -3.07
N PHE A 354 -21.17 4.27 -2.93
CA PHE A 354 -20.87 5.23 -3.98
C PHE A 354 -20.13 4.58 -5.16
N TRP A 355 -19.13 3.74 -4.92
CA TRP A 355 -18.34 3.11 -5.99
C TRP A 355 -19.16 2.06 -6.75
N LEU A 356 -20.03 1.30 -6.06
CA LEU A 356 -21.01 0.43 -6.72
C LEU A 356 -21.97 1.22 -7.62
N TRP A 357 -22.43 2.37 -7.14
CA TRP A 357 -23.25 3.29 -7.94
C TRP A 357 -22.46 3.88 -9.12
N ARG A 358 -21.21 4.30 -8.89
CA ARG A 358 -20.34 4.92 -9.90
C ARG A 358 -19.99 3.93 -11.00
N ALA A 359 -19.69 2.67 -10.69
CA ALA A 359 -19.46 1.62 -11.69
C ALA A 359 -20.65 1.49 -12.68
N LYS A 360 -21.88 1.70 -12.21
CA LYS A 360 -23.09 1.66 -13.03
C LYS A 360 -23.34 2.94 -13.84
N TYR A 361 -23.08 4.11 -13.29
CA TYR A 361 -23.50 5.39 -13.88
C TYR A 361 -22.36 6.22 -14.48
N ALA A 362 -21.10 5.87 -14.22
CA ALA A 362 -19.97 6.60 -14.80
C ALA A 362 -20.04 6.62 -16.32
N PRO A 363 -19.86 7.78 -16.97
CA PRO A 363 -19.77 7.85 -18.41
C PRO A 363 -18.53 7.09 -18.90
N PHE A 364 -18.62 6.58 -20.12
CA PHE A 364 -17.45 6.21 -20.90
C PHE A 364 -16.72 7.48 -21.33
N THR A 365 -15.41 7.43 -21.40
CA THR A 365 -14.52 8.54 -21.76
C THR A 365 -13.31 7.97 -22.51
N GLY A 366 -12.67 8.79 -23.35
CA GLY A 366 -11.38 8.42 -23.96
C GLY A 366 -10.23 8.38 -22.95
N ASP A 367 -10.37 9.12 -21.84
CA ASP A 367 -9.43 9.15 -20.70
C ASP A 367 -9.92 8.18 -19.59
N ASP A 368 -9.91 6.88 -19.88
CA ASP A 368 -10.36 5.79 -18.96
C ASP A 368 -9.18 4.93 -18.48
N VAL A 369 -8.10 5.56 -18.01
CA VAL A 369 -6.90 4.85 -17.49
C VAL A 369 -7.27 3.94 -16.31
N ASN A 370 -8.25 4.32 -15.49
CA ASN A 370 -8.62 3.53 -14.32
C ASN A 370 -9.25 2.17 -14.62
N ARG A 371 -9.80 1.92 -15.82
CA ARG A 371 -10.43 0.64 -16.20
C ARG A 371 -11.43 0.11 -15.16
N ILE A 372 -12.36 0.96 -14.73
CA ILE A 372 -13.41 0.55 -13.79
C ILE A 372 -14.19 -0.63 -14.39
N GLU A 373 -14.31 -1.73 -13.63
CA GLU A 373 -15.20 -2.82 -14.00
C GLU A 373 -16.66 -2.36 -13.89
N ARG A 374 -17.35 -2.38 -15.03
CA ARG A 374 -18.75 -1.94 -15.15
C ARG A 374 -19.67 -3.16 -15.13
N PRO A 375 -20.79 -3.12 -14.41
CA PRO A 375 -21.79 -4.18 -14.53
C PRO A 375 -22.32 -4.23 -15.96
N GLY A 376 -22.50 -5.42 -16.50
CA GLY A 376 -23.08 -5.61 -17.85
C GLY A 376 -24.52 -5.10 -17.94
N GLY A 377 -24.99 -4.91 -19.17
CA GLY A 377 -26.34 -4.43 -19.47
C GLY A 377 -26.36 -3.12 -20.25
N THR A 378 -27.56 -2.55 -20.43
CA THR A 378 -27.74 -1.34 -21.23
C THR A 378 -27.58 -0.06 -20.40
N ARG A 379 -26.96 0.95 -21.00
CA ARG A 379 -26.86 2.33 -20.50
C ARG A 379 -28.12 3.11 -20.85
N ASN A 380 -28.49 4.00 -19.94
CA ASN A 380 -29.66 4.86 -20.05
C ASN A 380 -29.30 6.29 -19.62
N TRP A 381 -29.32 7.19 -20.60
CA TRP A 381 -29.08 8.63 -20.49
C TRP A 381 -30.35 9.47 -20.62
N SER A 382 -31.55 8.87 -20.55
CA SER A 382 -32.81 9.63 -20.53
C SER A 382 -32.84 10.64 -19.39
N ARG A 383 -33.61 11.72 -19.55
CA ARG A 383 -33.77 12.76 -18.50
C ARG A 383 -34.19 12.18 -17.15
N ALA A 384 -35.07 11.17 -17.16
CA ALA A 384 -35.47 10.47 -15.94
C ALA A 384 -34.29 9.74 -15.25
N SER A 385 -33.37 9.15 -16.02
CA SER A 385 -32.15 8.53 -15.50
C SER A 385 -31.20 9.58 -14.91
N ILE A 386 -30.99 10.70 -15.61
CA ILE A 386 -30.20 11.84 -15.12
C ILE A 386 -30.78 12.41 -13.82
N ASP A 387 -32.10 12.62 -13.76
CA ASP A 387 -32.79 13.13 -12.57
C ASP A 387 -32.70 12.15 -11.39
N LYS A 388 -32.70 10.84 -11.67
CA LYS A 388 -32.41 9.84 -10.65
C LYS A 388 -30.98 9.98 -10.14
N GLN A 389 -29.99 10.13 -11.03
CA GLN A 389 -28.59 10.30 -10.64
C GLN A 389 -28.38 11.54 -9.78
N ARG A 390 -29.05 12.66 -10.09
CA ARG A 390 -29.05 13.88 -9.26
C ARG A 390 -29.58 13.64 -7.85
N LYS A 391 -30.70 12.91 -7.73
CA LYS A 391 -31.28 12.55 -6.43
C LYS A 391 -30.35 11.64 -5.63
N ASP A 392 -29.76 10.64 -6.29
CA ASP A 392 -28.80 9.73 -5.67
C ASP A 392 -27.55 10.50 -5.18
N LEU A 393 -27.00 11.40 -6.01
CA LEU A 393 -25.87 12.27 -5.64
C LEU A 393 -26.20 13.11 -4.39
N ALA A 394 -27.36 13.77 -4.36
CA ALA A 394 -27.78 14.56 -3.20
C ALA A 394 -27.85 13.72 -1.92
N ALA A 395 -28.28 12.45 -2.02
CA ALA A 395 -28.30 11.53 -0.89
C ALA A 395 -26.89 11.14 -0.42
N PHE A 396 -25.94 10.90 -1.34
CA PHE A 396 -24.55 10.65 -0.99
C PHE A 396 -23.88 11.87 -0.36
N GLU A 397 -24.07 13.07 -0.90
CA GLU A 397 -23.56 14.30 -0.31
C GLU A 397 -24.11 14.54 1.10
N ALA A 398 -25.41 14.27 1.32
CA ALA A 398 -26.02 14.41 2.64
C ALA A 398 -25.43 13.43 3.66
N ARG A 399 -24.98 12.25 3.23
CA ARG A 399 -24.25 11.30 4.09
C ARG A 399 -22.83 11.78 4.35
N TRP A 400 -22.12 12.21 3.31
CA TRP A 400 -20.74 12.72 3.40
C TRP A 400 -20.65 13.93 4.33
N LYS A 401 -21.52 14.94 4.16
CA LYS A 401 -21.55 16.17 4.98
C LYS A 401 -21.83 15.93 6.48
N LYS A 402 -22.35 14.76 6.85
CA LYS A 402 -22.57 14.38 8.27
C LYS A 402 -21.32 13.82 8.93
N LEU A 403 -20.29 13.47 8.16
CA LEU A 403 -19.03 12.95 8.67
C LEU A 403 -18.11 14.12 9.01
N ASP A 404 -17.85 14.33 10.29
CA ASP A 404 -16.82 15.28 10.73
C ASP A 404 -15.46 14.57 10.82
N ALA A 405 -14.62 14.82 9.81
CA ALA A 405 -13.28 14.25 9.72
C ALA A 405 -12.17 15.11 10.35
N THR A 406 -12.49 16.29 10.89
CA THR A 406 -11.47 17.27 11.33
C THR A 406 -10.52 16.74 12.40
N ALA A 407 -11.03 15.88 13.29
CA ALA A 407 -10.27 15.25 14.37
C ALA A 407 -9.67 13.88 14.00
N TRP A 408 -9.85 13.41 12.75
CA TRP A 408 -9.34 12.09 12.34
C TRP A 408 -7.84 12.15 12.03
N PRO A 409 -7.11 11.01 12.05
CA PRO A 409 -5.75 10.93 11.51
C PRO A 409 -5.68 11.40 10.06
N ILE A 410 -4.57 12.05 9.66
CA ILE A 410 -4.39 12.63 8.31
C ILE A 410 -4.77 11.66 7.18
N PRO A 411 -4.35 10.37 7.18
CA PRO A 411 -4.75 9.44 6.12
C PRO A 411 -6.27 9.31 5.97
N GLN A 412 -7.02 9.27 7.08
CA GLN A 412 -8.49 9.21 7.04
C GLN A 412 -9.12 10.54 6.61
N GLN A 413 -8.47 11.67 6.91
CA GLN A 413 -8.90 12.97 6.37
C GLN A 413 -8.69 13.04 4.85
N VAL A 414 -7.59 12.46 4.35
CA VAL A 414 -7.36 12.28 2.91
C VAL A 414 -8.47 11.45 2.31
N ASP A 415 -8.78 10.27 2.86
CA ASP A 415 -9.82 9.39 2.32
C ASP A 415 -11.20 10.06 2.32
N HIS A 416 -11.52 10.84 3.37
CA HIS A 416 -12.72 11.66 3.41
C HIS A 416 -12.76 12.70 2.28
N LYS A 417 -11.63 13.38 2.01
CA LYS A 417 -11.51 14.34 0.89
C LYS A 417 -11.61 13.66 -0.48
N LEU A 418 -11.10 12.44 -0.62
CA LEU A 418 -11.24 11.66 -1.85
C LEU A 418 -12.70 11.39 -2.19
N ILE A 419 -13.52 10.98 -1.21
CA ILE A 419 -14.96 10.79 -1.43
C ILE A 419 -15.65 12.12 -1.74
N GLY A 420 -15.27 13.21 -1.07
CA GLY A 420 -15.79 14.56 -1.38
C GLY A 420 -15.48 15.02 -2.81
N SER A 421 -14.25 14.77 -3.28
CA SER A 421 -13.86 15.06 -4.66
C SER A 421 -14.61 14.18 -5.66
N ALA A 422 -14.74 12.88 -5.39
CA ALA A 422 -15.46 11.97 -6.28
C ALA A 422 -16.94 12.34 -6.42
N LEU A 423 -17.59 12.81 -5.35
CA LEU A 423 -18.94 13.38 -5.40
C LEU A 423 -18.98 14.68 -6.22
N SER A 424 -18.00 15.56 -6.01
CA SER A 424 -17.86 16.81 -6.77
C SER A 424 -17.64 16.54 -8.26
N ARG A 425 -16.95 15.46 -8.64
CA ARG A 425 -16.82 15.04 -10.04
C ARG A 425 -18.17 14.69 -10.66
N VAL A 426 -19.07 14.03 -9.92
CA VAL A 426 -20.42 13.75 -10.41
C VAL A 426 -21.21 15.06 -10.57
N GLN A 427 -21.09 15.99 -9.61
CA GLN A 427 -21.72 17.31 -9.74
C GLN A 427 -21.20 18.09 -10.96
N TRP A 428 -19.89 18.01 -11.23
CA TRP A 428 -19.28 18.58 -12.43
C TRP A 428 -19.91 18.01 -13.70
N GLU A 429 -20.02 16.68 -13.79
CA GLU A 429 -20.55 15.97 -14.96
C GLU A 429 -22.06 16.21 -15.17
N LEU A 430 -22.83 16.42 -14.10
CA LEU A 430 -24.29 16.58 -14.17
C LEU A 430 -24.74 18.04 -14.33
N GLU A 431 -24.04 18.99 -13.69
CA GLU A 431 -24.53 20.38 -13.54
C GLU A 431 -23.59 21.45 -14.09
N ILE A 432 -22.27 21.36 -13.84
CA ILE A 432 -21.34 22.49 -14.11
C ILE A 432 -20.77 22.41 -15.52
N ASN A 433 -20.31 21.23 -15.93
CA ASN A 433 -19.98 20.90 -17.31
C ASN A 433 -20.87 19.72 -17.78
N PRO A 434 -22.18 19.95 -17.99
CA PRO A 434 -23.11 18.89 -18.34
C PRO A 434 -22.92 18.45 -19.80
N ARG A 435 -21.86 17.66 -20.08
CA ARG A 435 -21.53 17.18 -21.44
C ARG A 435 -22.71 16.45 -22.08
N TRP A 436 -23.45 15.66 -21.31
CA TRP A 436 -24.69 15.02 -21.74
C TRP A 436 -25.72 16.00 -22.34
N LYS A 437 -25.70 17.27 -21.93
CA LYS A 437 -26.61 18.30 -22.42
C LYS A 437 -26.01 19.14 -23.55
N ARG A 438 -24.69 19.37 -23.56
CA ARG A 438 -24.06 20.35 -24.47
C ARG A 438 -23.11 19.79 -25.51
N ASP A 439 -22.64 18.55 -25.36
CA ASP A 439 -21.58 17.99 -26.19
C ASP A 439 -22.07 16.72 -26.92
N PRO A 440 -22.29 16.76 -28.25
CA PRO A 440 -22.68 15.58 -29.00
C PRO A 440 -21.60 14.48 -29.00
N ASN A 441 -20.33 14.80 -28.77
CA ASN A 441 -19.26 13.80 -28.67
C ASN A 441 -19.42 12.92 -27.42
N PHE A 442 -20.08 13.42 -26.37
CA PHE A 442 -20.46 12.60 -25.22
C PHE A 442 -21.21 11.34 -25.65
N TYR A 443 -22.18 11.48 -26.58
CA TYR A 443 -22.99 10.35 -27.05
C TYR A 443 -22.20 9.42 -27.97
N ILE A 444 -21.21 9.93 -28.71
CA ILE A 444 -20.26 9.09 -29.45
C ILE A 444 -19.40 8.27 -28.47
N GLU A 445 -18.94 8.87 -27.37
CA GLU A 445 -18.21 8.16 -26.32
C GLU A 445 -19.08 7.08 -25.68
N GLN A 446 -20.36 7.38 -25.40
CA GLN A 446 -21.27 6.41 -24.80
C GLN A 446 -21.66 5.27 -25.75
N THR A 447 -21.36 5.37 -27.05
CA THR A 447 -21.63 4.34 -28.06
C THR A 447 -20.37 3.67 -28.59
N LEU A 448 -19.55 4.40 -29.35
CA LEU A 448 -18.41 3.84 -30.08
C LEU A 448 -17.20 3.63 -29.18
N THR A 449 -16.88 4.59 -28.29
CA THR A 449 -15.79 4.38 -27.31
C THR A 449 -16.13 3.22 -26.37
N ALA A 450 -17.38 3.14 -25.90
CA ALA A 450 -17.86 1.99 -25.15
C ALA A 450 -17.68 0.66 -25.91
N LEU A 451 -17.97 0.63 -27.22
CA LEU A 451 -17.75 -0.56 -28.03
C LEU A 451 -16.26 -0.90 -28.15
N VAL A 452 -15.41 0.09 -28.43
CA VAL A 452 -13.95 -0.09 -28.58
C VAL A 452 -13.32 -0.61 -27.30
N GLU A 453 -13.70 -0.09 -26.14
CA GLU A 453 -13.23 -0.58 -24.83
C GLU A 453 -13.53 -2.08 -24.62
N ALA A 454 -14.66 -2.58 -25.13
CA ALA A 454 -14.96 -4.02 -25.07
C ALA A 454 -14.11 -4.84 -26.05
N LEU A 455 -13.66 -4.23 -27.15
CA LEU A 455 -12.89 -4.85 -28.21
C LEU A 455 -11.37 -4.78 -27.99
N THR A 456 -10.88 -3.97 -27.05
CA THR A 456 -9.45 -3.94 -26.70
C THR A 456 -9.02 -5.19 -25.94
N VAL A 457 -9.95 -5.90 -25.29
CA VAL A 457 -9.58 -7.14 -24.59
C VAL A 457 -9.28 -8.24 -25.62
N PRO A 458 -8.11 -8.92 -25.56
CA PRO A 458 -7.71 -9.86 -26.62
C PRO A 458 -8.66 -11.05 -26.81
N PRO A 459 -8.86 -11.49 -28.07
CA PRO A 459 -9.62 -12.69 -28.40
C PRO A 459 -8.86 -13.99 -28.04
N PRO A 460 -9.54 -15.15 -28.02
CA PRO A 460 -10.95 -15.39 -28.36
C PRO A 460 -11.93 -14.87 -27.30
N TYR A 461 -13.08 -14.36 -27.74
CA TYR A 461 -14.16 -13.91 -26.86
C TYR A 461 -15.08 -15.09 -26.52
N ASP A 462 -15.24 -15.37 -25.23
CA ASP A 462 -16.22 -16.34 -24.73
C ASP A 462 -17.67 -15.85 -24.94
N GLU A 463 -18.65 -16.67 -24.55
CA GLU A 463 -20.06 -16.34 -24.70
C GLU A 463 -20.46 -15.08 -23.92
N ALA A 464 -19.89 -14.86 -22.73
CA ALA A 464 -20.22 -13.70 -21.90
C ALA A 464 -19.73 -12.39 -22.54
N ARG A 465 -18.46 -12.36 -22.97
CA ARG A 465 -17.87 -11.20 -23.67
C ARG A 465 -18.52 -10.96 -25.02
N SER A 466 -18.80 -12.03 -25.77
CA SER A 466 -19.54 -11.95 -27.03
C SER A 466 -20.91 -11.30 -26.84
N ARG A 467 -21.67 -11.70 -25.81
CA ARG A 467 -22.97 -11.08 -25.49
C ARG A 467 -22.83 -9.62 -25.07
N GLU A 468 -21.81 -9.26 -24.31
CA GLU A 468 -21.56 -7.87 -23.89
C GLU A 468 -21.25 -6.97 -25.11
N ILE A 469 -20.40 -7.42 -26.05
CA ILE A 469 -20.13 -6.70 -27.29
C ILE A 469 -21.43 -6.45 -28.07
N LEU A 470 -22.23 -7.50 -28.26
CA LEU A 470 -23.51 -7.39 -28.96
C LEU A 470 -24.48 -6.44 -28.23
N ALA A 471 -24.55 -6.51 -26.91
CA ALA A 471 -25.40 -5.64 -26.11
C ALA A 471 -25.01 -4.17 -26.25
N ARG A 472 -23.70 -3.84 -26.29
CA ARG A 472 -23.21 -2.48 -26.54
C ARG A 472 -23.65 -1.97 -27.91
N ILE A 473 -23.55 -2.81 -28.96
CA ILE A 473 -24.01 -2.46 -30.32
C ILE A 473 -25.54 -2.25 -30.34
N GLU A 474 -26.30 -3.16 -29.73
CA GLU A 474 -27.77 -3.09 -29.69
C GLU A 474 -28.29 -1.88 -28.88
N ASN A 475 -27.48 -1.32 -27.97
CA ASN A 475 -27.82 -0.14 -27.18
C ASN A 475 -27.61 1.19 -27.93
N ILE A 476 -26.79 1.21 -28.99
CA ILE A 476 -26.44 2.44 -29.73
C ILE A 476 -27.68 3.25 -30.15
N PRO A 477 -28.74 2.66 -30.75
CA PRO A 477 -29.89 3.44 -31.19
C PRO A 477 -30.61 4.19 -30.07
N SER A 478 -30.79 3.55 -28.91
CA SER A 478 -31.51 4.18 -27.78
C SER A 478 -30.68 5.29 -27.12
N ILE A 479 -29.35 5.14 -27.06
CA ILE A 479 -28.44 6.18 -26.55
C ILE A 479 -28.50 7.43 -27.44
N LEU A 480 -28.46 7.26 -28.76
CA LEU A 480 -28.50 8.38 -29.71
C LEU A 480 -29.87 9.07 -29.76
N GLN A 481 -30.94 8.31 -29.59
CA GLN A 481 -32.28 8.88 -29.41
C GLN A 481 -32.30 9.80 -28.18
N GLN A 482 -31.85 9.31 -27.03
CA GLN A 482 -31.77 10.09 -25.79
C GLN A 482 -30.86 11.31 -25.97
N GLY A 483 -29.75 11.17 -26.71
CA GLY A 483 -28.89 12.30 -27.04
C GLY A 483 -29.57 13.38 -27.86
N THR A 484 -30.37 12.99 -28.84
CA THR A 484 -31.17 13.94 -29.63
C THR A 484 -32.17 14.71 -28.77
N GLU A 485 -32.75 14.05 -27.76
CA GLU A 485 -33.72 14.64 -26.82
C GLU A 485 -33.07 15.51 -25.73
N ASN A 486 -31.82 15.22 -25.37
CA ASN A 486 -31.08 15.90 -24.31
C ASN A 486 -30.27 17.12 -24.80
N LEU A 487 -29.74 17.06 -26.03
CA LEU A 487 -28.81 18.09 -26.51
C LEU A 487 -29.50 19.44 -26.68
N GLU A 488 -28.94 20.45 -26.00
CA GLU A 488 -29.40 21.83 -26.00
C GLU A 488 -28.20 22.77 -26.17
N ARG A 489 -28.28 23.72 -27.11
CA ARG A 489 -27.27 24.78 -27.33
C ARG A 489 -25.82 24.27 -27.47
N SER A 490 -25.63 23.12 -28.13
CA SER A 490 -24.28 22.58 -28.37
C SER A 490 -23.41 23.56 -29.15
N PRO A 491 -22.14 23.76 -28.77
CA PRO A 491 -21.23 24.54 -29.60
C PRO A 491 -21.11 23.95 -31.01
N ALA A 492 -21.15 24.80 -32.03
CA ALA A 492 -21.08 24.40 -33.43
C ALA A 492 -19.86 23.54 -33.72
N SER A 493 -18.73 23.91 -33.14
CA SER A 493 -17.48 23.17 -33.25
C SER A 493 -17.55 21.75 -32.67
N PHE A 494 -18.21 21.53 -31.53
CA PHE A 494 -18.38 20.19 -30.96
C PHE A 494 -19.27 19.34 -31.87
N ALA A 495 -20.32 19.94 -32.44
CA ALA A 495 -21.17 19.27 -33.42
C ALA A 495 -20.42 18.94 -34.72
N THR A 496 -19.58 19.83 -35.23
CA THR A 496 -18.73 19.56 -36.41
C THR A 496 -17.84 18.34 -36.18
N VAL A 497 -17.27 18.20 -35.00
CA VAL A 497 -16.40 17.07 -34.67
C VAL A 497 -17.18 15.76 -34.60
N ALA A 498 -18.32 15.79 -33.91
CA ALA A 498 -19.20 14.64 -33.85
C ALA A 498 -19.68 14.23 -35.26
N ILE A 499 -19.93 15.20 -36.15
CA ILE A 499 -20.25 14.95 -37.54
C ILE A 499 -19.09 14.24 -38.25
N ASN A 500 -17.88 14.79 -38.17
CA ASN A 500 -16.71 14.26 -38.88
C ASN A 500 -16.34 12.86 -38.37
N ASN A 501 -16.44 12.61 -37.06
CA ASN A 501 -16.18 11.30 -36.45
C ASN A 501 -17.16 10.20 -36.92
N LEU A 502 -18.30 10.58 -37.49
CA LEU A 502 -19.31 9.66 -38.01
C LEU A 502 -19.24 9.47 -39.54
N ASP A 503 -18.30 10.13 -40.23
CA ASP A 503 -18.12 9.92 -41.66
C ASP A 503 -17.69 8.48 -41.97
N GLY A 504 -18.42 7.83 -42.90
CA GLY A 504 -18.15 6.44 -43.28
C GLY A 504 -18.48 5.39 -42.22
N ILE A 505 -19.17 5.75 -41.12
CA ILE A 505 -19.36 4.87 -39.96
C ILE A 505 -20.03 3.52 -40.29
N ARG A 506 -20.97 3.49 -41.24
CA ARG A 506 -21.61 2.25 -41.68
C ARG A 506 -20.62 1.26 -42.28
N GLU A 507 -19.72 1.73 -43.13
CA GLU A 507 -18.68 0.89 -43.71
C GLU A 507 -17.72 0.38 -42.62
N GLY A 508 -17.35 1.24 -41.67
CA GLY A 508 -16.56 0.86 -40.50
C GLY A 508 -17.20 -0.26 -39.69
N LEU A 509 -18.49 -0.13 -39.33
CA LEU A 509 -19.23 -1.14 -38.57
C LEU A 509 -19.40 -2.46 -39.33
N ARG A 510 -19.61 -2.42 -40.65
CA ARG A 510 -19.66 -3.62 -41.50
C ARG A 510 -18.33 -4.37 -41.51
N LYS A 511 -17.23 -3.64 -41.73
CA LYS A 511 -15.88 -4.24 -41.73
C LYS A 511 -15.52 -4.78 -40.35
N MET A 512 -15.87 -4.06 -39.29
CA MET A 512 -15.69 -4.50 -37.91
C MET A 512 -16.43 -5.81 -37.67
N ALA A 513 -17.73 -5.89 -38.00
CA ALA A 513 -18.50 -7.12 -37.85
C ALA A 513 -17.87 -8.29 -38.61
N SER A 514 -17.55 -8.11 -39.90
CA SER A 514 -16.98 -9.17 -40.74
C SER A 514 -15.64 -9.73 -40.23
N SER A 515 -14.79 -8.87 -39.67
CA SER A 515 -13.47 -9.26 -39.14
C SER A 515 -13.53 -9.77 -37.70
N LEU A 516 -14.58 -9.42 -36.96
CA LEU A 516 -14.79 -9.83 -35.56
C LEU A 516 -15.42 -11.22 -35.44
N VAL A 517 -16.27 -11.65 -36.40
CA VAL A 517 -17.06 -12.90 -36.31
C VAL A 517 -16.22 -14.11 -35.88
N ALA A 518 -15.05 -14.32 -36.52
CA ALA A 518 -14.18 -15.47 -36.23
C ALA A 518 -13.58 -15.47 -34.82
N SER A 519 -13.59 -14.32 -34.13
CA SER A 519 -13.08 -14.16 -32.77
C SER A 519 -14.15 -14.30 -31.69
N THR A 520 -15.43 -14.40 -32.07
CA THR A 520 -16.59 -14.39 -31.14
C THR A 520 -17.42 -15.66 -31.26
N THR A 521 -18.32 -15.87 -30.29
CA THR A 521 -19.36 -16.91 -30.38
C THR A 521 -20.68 -16.39 -30.96
N LEU A 522 -20.69 -15.20 -31.57
CA LEU A 522 -21.91 -14.56 -32.05
C LEU A 522 -22.39 -15.19 -33.36
N ASN A 523 -23.72 -15.28 -33.51
CA ASN A 523 -24.32 -15.58 -34.80
C ASN A 523 -24.03 -14.41 -35.78
N PRO A 524 -23.44 -14.67 -36.97
CA PRO A 524 -23.06 -13.61 -37.91
C PRO A 524 -24.23 -12.73 -38.36
N ASP A 525 -25.40 -13.31 -38.64
CA ASP A 525 -26.58 -12.57 -39.10
C ASP A 525 -27.11 -11.64 -37.99
N LYS A 526 -27.06 -12.10 -36.74
CA LYS A 526 -27.46 -11.28 -35.59
C LYS A 526 -26.50 -10.10 -35.39
N LEU A 527 -25.19 -10.33 -35.46
CA LEU A 527 -24.18 -9.28 -35.35
C LEU A 527 -24.32 -8.25 -36.47
N ASN A 528 -24.41 -8.71 -37.73
CA ASN A 528 -24.58 -7.85 -38.89
C ASN A 528 -25.86 -7.01 -38.78
N SER A 529 -26.98 -7.63 -38.41
CA SER A 529 -28.26 -6.93 -38.24
C SER A 529 -28.20 -5.87 -37.13
N ALA A 530 -27.49 -6.13 -36.03
CA ALA A 530 -27.29 -5.16 -34.97
C ALA A 530 -26.41 -3.99 -35.43
N CYS A 531 -25.33 -4.26 -36.17
CA CYS A 531 -24.47 -3.24 -36.75
C CYS A 531 -25.20 -2.35 -37.76
N GLU A 532 -26.09 -2.89 -38.61
CA GLU A 532 -26.90 -2.07 -39.53
C GLU A 532 -27.83 -1.12 -38.76
N ARG A 533 -28.53 -1.60 -37.72
CA ARG A 533 -29.39 -0.73 -36.90
C ARG A 533 -28.59 0.35 -36.17
N ALA A 534 -27.40 0.01 -35.68
CA ALA A 534 -26.50 0.97 -35.07
C ALA A 534 -26.02 2.03 -36.08
N ALA A 535 -25.64 1.59 -37.30
CA ALA A 535 -25.24 2.48 -38.39
C ALA A 535 -26.37 3.44 -38.80
N ASP A 536 -27.60 2.93 -38.96
CA ASP A 536 -28.78 3.75 -39.26
C ASP A 536 -28.98 4.86 -38.22
N ALA A 537 -28.85 4.52 -36.93
CA ALA A 537 -29.00 5.48 -35.85
C ALA A 537 -27.87 6.52 -35.81
N LEU A 538 -26.61 6.09 -36.02
CA LEU A 538 -25.43 6.97 -36.07
C LEU A 538 -25.50 7.94 -37.25
N GLU A 539 -25.83 7.47 -38.46
CA GLU A 539 -26.00 8.32 -39.63
C GLU A 539 -27.17 9.30 -39.46
N LYS A 540 -28.29 8.84 -38.87
CA LYS A 540 -29.43 9.72 -38.56
C LYS A 540 -29.01 10.83 -37.58
N PHE A 541 -28.28 10.48 -36.52
CA PHE A 541 -27.75 11.45 -35.56
C PHE A 541 -26.81 12.45 -36.24
N GLN A 542 -25.90 11.96 -37.11
CA GLN A 542 -25.01 12.80 -37.92
C GLN A 542 -25.80 13.81 -38.77
N GLN A 543 -26.84 13.35 -39.48
CA GLN A 543 -27.69 14.20 -40.33
C GLN A 543 -28.43 15.26 -39.53
N GLN A 544 -28.95 14.91 -38.35
CA GLN A 544 -29.61 15.87 -37.45
C GLN A 544 -28.65 16.94 -36.96
N LEU A 545 -27.40 16.58 -36.63
CA LEU A 545 -26.36 17.54 -36.29
C LEU A 545 -26.04 18.47 -37.48
N LYS A 546 -25.87 17.92 -38.69
CA LYS A 546 -25.64 18.70 -39.92
C LYS A 546 -26.75 19.74 -40.15
N GLN A 547 -28.01 19.36 -39.97
CA GLN A 547 -29.16 20.26 -40.10
C GLN A 547 -29.17 21.38 -39.06
N LYS A 548 -28.81 21.09 -37.81
CA LYS A 548 -28.79 22.09 -36.73
C LYS A 548 -27.58 23.00 -36.79
N LEU A 549 -26.46 22.55 -37.35
CA LEU A 549 -25.14 23.20 -37.32
C LEU A 549 -25.16 24.71 -37.60
N PRO A 550 -25.88 25.23 -38.62
CA PRO A 550 -25.90 26.68 -38.92
C PRO A 550 -26.48 27.55 -37.80
N SER A 551 -27.28 26.97 -36.90
CA SER A 551 -27.95 27.67 -35.80
C SER A 551 -27.25 27.53 -34.44
N LEU A 552 -26.17 26.74 -34.38
CA LEU A 552 -25.48 26.45 -33.13
C LEU A 552 -24.57 27.60 -32.69
N PRO A 553 -24.46 27.87 -31.38
CA PRO A 553 -23.55 28.89 -30.85
C PRO A 553 -22.09 28.53 -31.07
N GLN A 554 -21.20 29.54 -31.09
CA GLN A 554 -19.75 29.30 -31.26
C GLN A 554 -19.00 29.11 -29.94
N GLN A 555 -19.49 29.69 -28.85
CA GLN A 555 -18.78 29.74 -27.57
C GLN A 555 -18.64 28.35 -26.92
N THR A 556 -17.41 27.96 -26.57
CA THR A 556 -17.15 26.67 -25.91
C THR A 556 -16.80 26.80 -24.42
N GLY A 557 -16.16 27.89 -24.00
CA GLY A 557 -15.68 28.08 -22.63
C GLY A 557 -16.76 27.97 -21.55
N LEU A 558 -16.36 27.50 -20.37
CA LEU A 558 -17.21 27.41 -19.17
C LEU A 558 -17.16 28.69 -18.33
N GLY A 559 -16.08 29.45 -18.46
CA GLY A 559 -15.82 30.63 -17.66
C GLY A 559 -14.96 30.33 -16.42
N ARG A 560 -14.45 31.41 -15.82
CA ARG A 560 -13.49 31.38 -14.72
C ARG A 560 -13.99 30.64 -13.48
N ASP A 561 -15.20 30.95 -13.04
CA ASP A 561 -15.72 30.44 -11.77
C ASP A 561 -15.91 28.92 -11.82
N ALA A 562 -16.44 28.41 -12.94
CA ALA A 562 -16.56 26.97 -13.17
C ALA A 562 -15.18 26.28 -13.18
N TYR A 563 -14.18 26.89 -13.83
CA TYR A 563 -12.84 26.31 -13.89
C TYR A 563 -12.15 26.31 -12.50
N ILE A 564 -12.25 27.40 -11.73
CA ILE A 564 -11.76 27.44 -10.34
C ILE A 564 -12.49 26.41 -9.49
N TRP A 565 -13.80 26.27 -9.67
CA TRP A 565 -14.58 25.27 -8.95
C TRP A 565 -14.06 23.85 -9.23
N PHE A 566 -13.75 23.52 -10.50
CA PHE A 566 -13.14 22.24 -10.86
C PHE A 566 -11.79 22.04 -10.17
N LEU A 567 -10.89 23.02 -10.25
CA LEU A 567 -9.56 22.95 -9.64
C LEU A 567 -9.65 22.66 -8.13
N ARG A 568 -10.57 23.33 -7.43
CA ARG A 568 -10.66 23.25 -5.97
C ARG A 568 -11.42 22.03 -5.46
N ASN A 569 -12.46 21.58 -6.18
CA ASN A 569 -13.37 20.55 -5.67
C ASN A 569 -13.14 19.18 -6.32
N VAL A 570 -12.69 19.12 -7.58
CA VAL A 570 -12.45 17.87 -8.30
C VAL A 570 -10.96 17.54 -8.30
N ALA A 571 -10.14 18.38 -8.93
CA ALA A 571 -8.70 18.12 -9.05
C ALA A 571 -7.93 18.28 -7.72
N LEU A 572 -8.53 18.96 -6.73
CA LEU A 572 -7.92 19.32 -5.45
C LEU A 572 -6.56 20.02 -5.61
N MET A 573 -6.47 20.89 -6.63
CA MET A 573 -5.29 21.69 -6.93
C MET A 573 -5.37 23.05 -6.23
N PRO A 574 -4.31 23.47 -5.50
CA PRO A 574 -4.33 24.72 -4.74
C PRO A 574 -4.03 25.97 -5.58
N PHE A 575 -4.10 25.89 -6.92
CA PHE A 575 -3.65 26.95 -7.83
C PHE A 575 -4.79 27.77 -8.44
N THR A 576 -4.45 28.97 -8.87
CA THR A 576 -5.27 29.85 -9.70
C THR A 576 -4.93 29.65 -11.18
N PRO A 577 -5.82 30.00 -12.13
CA PRO A 577 -5.52 29.93 -13.56
C PRO A 577 -4.23 30.66 -13.94
N GLU A 578 -3.96 31.82 -13.32
CA GLU A 578 -2.77 32.62 -13.57
C GLU A 578 -1.48 31.93 -13.10
N GLU A 579 -1.52 31.26 -11.95
CA GLU A 579 -0.39 30.46 -11.47
C GLU A 579 -0.11 29.27 -12.40
N LEU A 580 -1.16 28.60 -12.91
CA LEU A 580 -1.01 27.52 -13.88
C LEU A 580 -0.34 28.02 -15.17
N LEU A 581 -0.76 29.18 -15.68
CA LEU A 581 -0.16 29.80 -16.86
C LEU A 581 1.32 30.18 -16.63
N ALA A 582 1.66 30.72 -15.45
CA ALA A 582 3.04 31.06 -15.11
C ALA A 582 3.93 29.81 -15.05
N MET A 583 3.45 28.73 -14.42
CA MET A 583 4.14 27.45 -14.36
C MET A 583 4.36 26.85 -15.76
N ALA A 584 3.33 26.88 -16.61
CA ALA A 584 3.40 26.40 -17.98
C ALA A 584 4.45 27.15 -18.80
N GLN A 585 4.47 28.48 -18.70
CA GLN A 585 5.43 29.31 -19.42
C GLN A 585 6.87 29.02 -18.99
N GLN A 586 7.10 28.82 -17.68
CA GLN A 586 8.42 28.46 -17.17
C GLN A 586 8.89 27.10 -17.70
N GLU A 587 8.02 26.09 -17.69
CA GLU A 587 8.37 24.75 -18.16
C GLU A 587 8.52 24.69 -19.69
N TRP A 588 7.75 25.47 -20.43
CA TRP A 588 7.96 25.63 -21.87
C TRP A 588 9.33 26.21 -22.18
N ASN A 589 9.73 27.29 -21.49
CA ASN A 589 11.05 27.91 -21.64
C ASN A 589 12.17 26.90 -21.35
N ARG A 590 12.01 26.10 -20.29
CA ARG A 590 12.99 25.08 -19.91
C ARG A 590 13.09 23.96 -20.96
N ALA A 591 11.96 23.45 -21.44
CA ALA A 591 11.92 22.41 -22.47
C ALA A 591 12.56 22.86 -23.78
N VAL A 592 12.24 24.06 -24.27
CA VAL A 592 12.85 24.63 -25.49
C VAL A 592 14.36 24.80 -25.33
N THR A 593 14.80 25.31 -24.18
CA THR A 593 16.22 25.52 -23.90
C THR A 593 16.97 24.19 -23.90
N PHE A 594 16.45 23.17 -23.22
CA PHE A 594 17.11 21.88 -23.10
C PHE A 594 17.09 21.08 -24.40
N GLU A 595 15.99 21.11 -25.15
CA GLU A 595 15.93 20.55 -26.51
C GLU A 595 16.99 21.19 -27.41
N SER A 596 17.17 22.51 -27.32
CA SER A 596 18.17 23.23 -28.13
C SER A 596 19.61 22.84 -27.76
N TYR A 597 19.91 22.69 -26.46
CA TYR A 597 21.22 22.23 -26.01
C TYR A 597 21.52 20.80 -26.45
N GLU A 598 20.54 19.89 -26.35
CA GLU A 598 20.71 18.51 -26.84
C GLU A 598 20.92 18.48 -28.35
N LYS A 599 20.10 19.19 -29.13
CA LYS A 599 20.26 19.27 -30.60
C LYS A 599 21.64 19.79 -31.00
N ASN A 600 22.15 20.82 -30.33
CA ASN A 600 23.49 21.33 -30.58
C ASN A 600 24.57 20.30 -30.19
N ARG A 601 24.41 19.62 -29.05
CA ARG A 601 25.32 18.57 -28.58
C ARG A 601 25.37 17.38 -29.55
N ASN A 602 24.23 17.05 -30.16
CA ASN A 602 24.04 15.84 -30.95
C ASN A 602 24.07 16.08 -32.46
N LYS A 603 24.46 17.27 -32.92
CA LYS A 603 24.45 17.66 -34.33
C LYS A 603 25.23 16.72 -35.27
N ASP A 604 26.23 16.03 -34.73
CA ASP A 604 27.11 15.11 -35.45
C ASP A 604 26.76 13.63 -35.17
N VAL A 605 25.71 13.37 -34.38
CA VAL A 605 25.19 12.03 -34.10
C VAL A 605 24.20 11.64 -35.22
N PRO A 606 24.27 10.42 -35.79
CA PRO A 606 23.31 9.99 -36.80
C PRO A 606 21.88 9.90 -36.25
N PRO A 607 20.85 10.30 -37.02
CA PRO A 607 19.47 10.23 -36.57
C PRO A 607 19.04 8.78 -36.29
N LEU A 608 18.14 8.63 -35.33
CA LEU A 608 17.50 7.34 -35.07
C LEU A 608 16.66 6.91 -36.29
N LYS A 609 16.58 5.59 -36.49
CA LYS A 609 15.80 4.99 -37.57
C LYS A 609 14.49 4.46 -37.02
N ILE A 610 13.43 4.61 -37.81
CA ILE A 610 12.17 3.92 -37.54
C ILE A 610 12.36 2.41 -37.71
N ALA A 611 11.62 1.61 -36.94
CA ALA A 611 11.63 0.16 -37.05
C ALA A 611 11.28 -0.32 -38.46
N ASP A 612 11.99 -1.34 -38.95
CA ASP A 612 11.84 -1.83 -40.32
C ASP A 612 10.46 -2.48 -40.60
N ASN A 613 9.87 -3.10 -39.57
CA ASN A 613 8.58 -3.76 -39.61
C ASN A 613 8.02 -3.90 -38.20
N ILE A 614 6.72 -4.23 -38.11
CA ILE A 614 6.01 -4.33 -36.84
C ILE A 614 6.56 -5.41 -35.89
N ASP A 615 7.04 -6.55 -36.40
CA ASP A 615 7.57 -7.64 -35.56
C ASP A 615 8.86 -7.23 -34.85
N ASN A 616 9.77 -6.55 -35.57
CA ASN A 616 10.98 -5.99 -35.01
C ASN A 616 10.67 -4.92 -33.95
N TRP A 617 9.67 -4.08 -34.21
CA TRP A 617 9.22 -3.07 -33.25
C TRP A 617 8.68 -3.69 -31.96
N ILE A 618 7.79 -4.69 -32.08
CA ILE A 618 7.22 -5.42 -30.93
C ILE A 618 8.33 -6.09 -30.10
N LYS A 619 9.30 -6.73 -30.77
CA LYS A 619 10.42 -7.39 -30.11
C LYS A 619 11.32 -6.38 -29.38
N ASP A 620 11.71 -5.28 -30.02
CA ASP A 620 12.53 -4.24 -29.40
C ASP A 620 11.82 -3.64 -28.18
N ALA A 621 10.52 -3.33 -28.30
CA ALA A 621 9.74 -2.81 -27.19
C ALA A 621 9.73 -3.75 -25.97
N ALA A 622 9.61 -5.07 -26.18
CA ALA A 622 9.68 -6.05 -25.11
C ALA A 622 11.07 -6.11 -24.45
N GLU A 623 12.15 -6.02 -25.23
CA GLU A 623 13.52 -5.98 -24.71
C GLU A 623 13.79 -4.69 -23.92
N LYS A 624 13.30 -3.54 -24.39
CA LYS A 624 13.41 -2.25 -23.71
C LYS A 624 12.57 -2.19 -22.43
N GLU A 625 11.39 -2.79 -22.40
CA GLU A 625 10.56 -2.89 -21.20
C GLU A 625 11.31 -3.59 -20.05
N LEU A 626 11.97 -4.72 -20.36
CA LEU A 626 12.80 -5.45 -19.40
C LEU A 626 14.02 -4.66 -18.95
N SER A 627 14.63 -3.87 -19.85
CA SER A 627 15.79 -3.05 -19.50
C SER A 627 15.39 -1.90 -18.56
N ILE A 628 14.21 -1.30 -18.75
CA ILE A 628 13.66 -0.27 -17.87
C ILE A 628 13.44 -0.83 -16.45
N ARG A 629 12.86 -2.02 -16.31
CA ARG A 629 12.71 -2.70 -15.01
C ARG A 629 14.03 -2.88 -14.28
N LYS A 630 15.02 -3.43 -14.98
CA LYS A 630 16.37 -3.65 -14.44
C LYS A 630 17.02 -2.33 -14.04
N PHE A 631 16.82 -1.28 -14.82
CA PHE A 631 17.34 0.04 -14.54
C PHE A 631 16.73 0.61 -13.25
N LEU A 632 15.41 0.59 -13.09
CA LEU A 632 14.71 1.09 -11.90
C LEU A 632 15.22 0.42 -10.62
N VAL A 633 15.26 -0.92 -10.60
CA VAL A 633 15.68 -1.69 -9.43
C VAL A 633 17.18 -1.56 -9.19
N GLY A 634 18.00 -1.70 -10.24
CA GLY A 634 19.46 -1.65 -10.14
C GLY A 634 20.01 -0.29 -9.73
N ARG A 635 19.29 0.80 -10.03
CA ARG A 635 19.64 2.17 -9.60
C ARG A 635 18.98 2.58 -8.27
N GLY A 636 18.15 1.71 -7.68
CA GLY A 636 17.42 2.03 -6.45
C GLY A 636 16.45 3.21 -6.61
N ILE A 637 15.84 3.36 -7.79
CA ILE A 637 14.91 4.46 -8.10
C ILE A 637 13.50 4.14 -7.60
N LEU A 638 12.99 2.95 -7.94
CA LEU A 638 11.63 2.51 -7.62
C LEU A 638 11.60 0.98 -7.56
N SER A 639 10.88 0.42 -6.59
CA SER A 639 10.68 -1.02 -6.47
C SER A 639 9.73 -1.53 -7.56
N VAL A 640 10.04 -2.68 -8.16
CA VAL A 640 9.15 -3.39 -9.09
C VAL A 640 8.81 -4.75 -8.48
N PRO A 641 7.57 -4.98 -8.01
CA PRO A 641 7.19 -6.29 -7.45
C PRO A 641 7.14 -7.40 -8.49
N ASP A 642 7.59 -8.60 -8.13
CA ASP A 642 7.66 -9.77 -9.04
C ASP A 642 6.31 -10.24 -9.58
N TRP A 643 5.20 -9.85 -8.94
CA TRP A 643 3.86 -10.23 -9.39
C TRP A 643 3.33 -9.35 -10.52
N VAL A 644 3.93 -8.17 -10.75
CA VAL A 644 3.51 -7.25 -11.81
C VAL A 644 3.92 -7.82 -13.16
N GLN A 645 2.95 -8.05 -14.04
CA GLN A 645 3.15 -8.59 -15.38
C GLN A 645 3.77 -7.56 -16.33
N HIS A 646 3.82 -7.84 -17.63
CA HIS A 646 4.52 -6.99 -18.60
C HIS A 646 3.59 -6.08 -19.38
N TYR A 647 4.12 -4.93 -19.77
CA TYR A 647 3.55 -4.07 -20.80
C TYR A 647 4.07 -4.52 -22.17
N THR A 648 3.16 -4.90 -23.06
CA THR A 648 3.52 -5.54 -24.34
C THR A 648 2.83 -4.88 -25.52
N LEU A 649 3.46 -4.92 -26.69
CA LEU A 649 2.87 -4.42 -27.94
C LEU A 649 2.24 -5.57 -28.75
N ARG A 650 1.18 -5.27 -29.50
CA ARG A 650 0.57 -6.19 -30.48
C ARG A 650 0.12 -5.46 -31.74
N PRO A 651 0.07 -6.13 -32.91
CA PRO A 651 -0.54 -5.55 -34.11
C PRO A 651 -2.01 -5.24 -33.88
N THR A 652 -2.46 -4.07 -34.35
CA THR A 652 -3.87 -3.67 -34.24
C THR A 652 -4.73 -4.61 -35.09
N PRO A 653 -5.69 -5.35 -34.49
CA PRO A 653 -6.55 -6.24 -35.24
C PRO A 653 -7.51 -5.45 -36.13
N GLU A 654 -7.91 -6.05 -37.26
CA GLU A 654 -8.72 -5.38 -38.27
C GLU A 654 -10.02 -4.78 -37.71
N TYR A 655 -10.70 -5.49 -36.80
CA TYR A 655 -11.96 -5.02 -36.20
C TYR A 655 -11.80 -3.76 -35.33
N LEU A 656 -10.62 -3.52 -34.74
CA LEU A 656 -10.31 -2.27 -34.05
C LEU A 656 -9.84 -1.21 -35.05
N ARG A 657 -8.97 -1.58 -35.98
CA ARG A 657 -8.34 -0.68 -36.96
C ARG A 657 -9.38 0.09 -37.78
N VAL A 658 -10.46 -0.58 -38.22
CA VAL A 658 -11.50 0.03 -39.05
C VAL A 658 -12.42 1.01 -38.31
N LEU A 659 -12.38 1.03 -36.98
CA LEU A 659 -13.11 2.00 -36.17
C LEU A 659 -12.32 3.32 -35.99
N GLY A 660 -11.02 3.33 -36.31
CA GLY A 660 -10.22 4.57 -36.40
C GLY A 660 -9.84 5.23 -35.06
N PHE A 661 -9.89 4.50 -33.95
CA PHE A 661 -9.47 4.99 -32.64
C PHE A 661 -7.94 4.94 -32.48
N THR A 662 -7.38 5.96 -31.84
CA THR A 662 -5.92 6.11 -31.69
C THR A 662 -5.38 5.53 -30.39
N GLU A 663 -6.11 5.62 -29.29
CA GLU A 663 -5.71 5.00 -28.01
C GLU A 663 -6.45 3.69 -27.80
N THR A 664 -5.70 2.58 -27.91
CA THR A 664 -6.23 1.22 -27.85
C THR A 664 -5.36 0.38 -26.92
N ASP A 665 -5.16 0.86 -25.70
CA ASP A 665 -4.45 0.11 -24.65
C ASP A 665 -5.42 -0.76 -23.87
N ASP A 666 -5.19 -2.06 -23.87
CA ASP A 666 -5.80 -2.98 -22.92
C ASP A 666 -5.03 -2.96 -21.59
N PHE A 667 -5.24 -1.90 -20.83
CA PHE A 667 -4.74 -1.80 -19.46
C PHE A 667 -5.34 -2.88 -18.54
N THR A 668 -4.72 -3.10 -17.40
CA THR A 668 -5.19 -4.08 -16.41
C THR A 668 -6.45 -3.61 -15.68
N GLY A 669 -7.13 -4.54 -15.03
CA GLY A 669 -8.26 -4.29 -14.13
C GLY A 669 -8.16 -5.15 -12.87
N PRO A 670 -9.08 -4.99 -11.90
CA PRO A 670 -8.98 -5.70 -10.62
C PRO A 670 -9.05 -7.23 -10.79
N SER A 671 -9.76 -7.74 -11.81
CA SER A 671 -9.77 -9.18 -12.15
C SER A 671 -8.60 -9.66 -13.01
N ARG A 672 -7.78 -8.76 -13.56
CA ARG A 672 -6.76 -9.05 -14.59
C ARG A 672 -5.33 -8.70 -14.19
N LEU A 673 -5.05 -8.56 -12.89
CA LEU A 673 -3.70 -8.25 -12.38
C LEU A 673 -2.62 -9.29 -12.71
N LYS A 674 -3.01 -10.48 -13.16
CA LYS A 674 -2.10 -11.57 -13.56
C LYS A 674 -1.91 -11.68 -15.08
N GLU A 675 -2.42 -10.73 -15.84
CA GLU A 675 -2.32 -10.67 -17.29
C GLU A 675 -1.40 -9.52 -17.72
N ASN A 676 -0.75 -9.69 -18.88
CA ASN A 676 0.02 -8.61 -19.51
C ASN A 676 -0.93 -7.50 -19.98
N CYS A 677 -0.46 -6.26 -19.88
CA CYS A 677 -1.07 -5.15 -20.61
C CYS A 677 -0.67 -5.21 -22.07
N ILE A 678 -1.59 -4.81 -22.95
CA ILE A 678 -1.38 -4.82 -24.40
C ILE A 678 -1.66 -3.42 -24.96
N ARG A 679 -0.66 -2.82 -25.61
CA ARG A 679 -0.90 -1.69 -26.53
C ARG A 679 -0.98 -2.21 -27.95
N TYR A 680 -2.07 -1.90 -28.64
CA TYR A 680 -2.16 -2.16 -30.07
C TYR A 680 -1.42 -1.08 -30.86
N VAL A 681 -0.58 -1.50 -31.81
CA VAL A 681 0.25 -0.62 -32.63
C VAL A 681 -0.02 -0.83 -34.12
N PRO A 682 0.08 0.21 -34.96
CA PRO A 682 0.02 0.10 -36.41
C PRO A 682 1.37 -0.36 -37.00
N GLU A 683 1.42 -0.55 -38.32
CA GLU A 683 2.70 -0.72 -39.03
C GLU A 683 3.57 0.54 -38.87
N PRO A 684 4.90 0.38 -38.66
CA PRO A 684 5.81 1.52 -38.58
C PRO A 684 5.84 2.29 -39.91
N SER A 685 5.72 3.61 -39.83
CA SER A 685 5.76 4.48 -41.00
C SER A 685 6.20 5.90 -40.64
N GLU A 686 6.91 6.58 -41.55
CA GLU A 686 7.21 8.01 -41.42
C GLU A 686 5.94 8.89 -41.44
N LYS A 687 4.81 8.35 -41.91
CA LYS A 687 3.51 9.03 -41.92
C LYS A 687 2.73 8.87 -40.60
N LEU A 688 3.28 8.14 -39.63
CA LEU A 688 2.64 8.01 -38.32
C LEU A 688 2.54 9.37 -37.63
N GLY A 689 1.49 9.54 -36.83
CA GLY A 689 1.29 10.74 -36.01
C GLY A 689 2.42 10.94 -35.00
N TYR A 690 2.46 12.12 -34.39
CA TYR A 690 3.56 12.61 -33.55
C TYR A 690 4.10 11.59 -32.52
N PHE A 691 3.25 11.03 -31.66
CA PHE A 691 3.66 10.04 -30.65
C PHE A 691 3.99 8.67 -31.25
N TRP A 692 3.16 8.20 -32.19
CA TRP A 692 3.35 6.90 -32.87
C TRP A 692 4.67 6.83 -33.65
N ARG A 693 5.07 7.92 -34.29
CA ARG A 693 6.37 8.02 -34.95
C ARG A 693 7.50 7.93 -33.93
N ALA A 694 7.40 8.64 -32.81
CA ALA A 694 8.43 8.61 -31.77
C ALA A 694 8.60 7.20 -31.18
N THR A 695 7.51 6.50 -30.86
CA THR A 695 7.60 5.14 -30.30
C THR A 695 8.06 4.10 -31.31
N ALA A 696 7.85 4.32 -32.62
CA ALA A 696 8.39 3.46 -33.69
C ALA A 696 9.89 3.67 -33.92
N VAL A 697 10.45 4.79 -33.45
CA VAL A 697 11.89 5.13 -33.54
C VAL A 697 12.65 4.68 -32.29
N ASP A 698 12.07 4.90 -31.11
CA ASP A 698 12.54 4.34 -29.84
C ASP A 698 11.33 4.09 -28.94
N PRO A 699 11.03 2.85 -28.52
CA PRO A 699 9.83 2.56 -27.73
C PRO A 699 9.95 3.04 -26.28
N ARG A 700 11.16 3.32 -25.76
CA ARG A 700 11.37 3.61 -24.34
C ARG A 700 10.55 4.79 -23.79
N PRO A 701 10.44 5.97 -24.45
CA PRO A 701 9.69 7.10 -23.89
C PRO A 701 8.22 6.76 -23.62
N ILE A 702 7.56 6.10 -24.56
CA ILE A 702 6.16 5.70 -24.42
C ILE A 702 6.04 4.49 -23.48
N THR A 703 6.95 3.52 -23.52
CA THR A 703 6.96 2.43 -22.52
C THR A 703 7.15 2.96 -21.08
N VAL A 704 7.91 4.03 -20.90
CA VAL A 704 8.07 4.70 -19.59
C VAL A 704 6.77 5.39 -19.16
N HIS A 705 6.09 6.10 -20.07
CA HIS A 705 4.85 6.83 -19.79
C HIS A 705 3.63 5.90 -19.56
N GLU A 706 3.48 4.90 -20.41
CA GLU A 706 2.28 4.08 -20.51
C GLU A 706 2.44 2.72 -19.83
N GLY A 707 3.67 2.21 -19.82
CA GLY A 707 4.02 0.91 -19.28
C GLY A 707 4.58 1.00 -17.86
N ILE A 708 5.91 0.91 -17.77
CA ILE A 708 6.66 0.88 -16.52
C ILE A 708 7.75 1.95 -16.56
N PRO A 709 7.84 2.85 -15.55
CA PRO A 709 7.00 2.90 -14.35
C PRO A 709 5.67 3.65 -14.50
N GLY A 710 5.24 4.08 -15.69
CA GLY A 710 4.03 4.90 -15.84
C GLY A 710 2.68 4.20 -15.62
N HIS A 711 1.70 4.47 -16.51
CA HIS A 711 0.29 4.16 -16.29
C HIS A 711 0.00 2.70 -15.90
N TYR A 712 0.48 1.73 -16.67
CA TYR A 712 0.24 0.32 -16.37
C TYR A 712 0.77 -0.07 -14.99
N PHE A 713 2.01 0.33 -14.67
CA PHE A 713 2.63 0.01 -13.39
C PHE A 713 1.88 0.65 -12.21
N GLN A 714 1.56 1.93 -12.32
CA GLN A 714 0.81 2.67 -11.32
C GLN A 714 -0.61 2.10 -11.14
N LEU A 715 -1.28 1.70 -12.22
CA LEU A 715 -2.61 1.10 -12.18
C LEU A 715 -2.58 -0.28 -11.49
N CYS A 716 -1.60 -1.13 -11.80
CA CYS A 716 -1.40 -2.41 -11.09
C CYS A 716 -1.31 -2.21 -9.58
N LEU A 717 -0.50 -1.24 -9.13
CA LEU A 717 -0.31 -0.95 -7.72
C LEU A 717 -1.60 -0.40 -7.09
N SER A 718 -2.32 0.46 -7.80
CA SER A 718 -3.57 1.06 -7.31
C SER A 718 -4.67 0.01 -7.14
N TRP A 719 -4.83 -0.90 -8.09
CA TRP A 719 -5.76 -2.03 -7.95
C TRP A 719 -5.37 -2.99 -6.83
N LYS A 720 -4.07 -3.08 -6.51
CA LYS A 720 -3.56 -3.88 -5.38
C LYS A 720 -3.60 -3.13 -4.04
N HIS A 721 -3.91 -1.84 -4.04
CA HIS A 721 -3.93 -1.02 -2.83
C HIS A 721 -4.89 -1.61 -1.80
N GLU A 722 -4.45 -1.68 -0.55
CA GLU A 722 -5.18 -2.31 0.55
C GLU A 722 -6.47 -1.56 0.94
N ASP A 723 -6.48 -0.24 0.82
CA ASP A 723 -7.59 0.66 1.09
C ASP A 723 -8.55 0.70 -0.12
N PRO A 724 -9.83 0.31 0.04
CA PRO A 724 -10.80 0.32 -1.05
C PRO A 724 -11.13 1.73 -1.56
N ILE A 725 -11.07 2.78 -0.72
CA ILE A 725 -11.32 4.16 -1.15
C ILE A 725 -10.25 4.57 -2.15
N ARG A 726 -8.97 4.39 -1.79
CA ARG A 726 -7.83 4.74 -2.66
C ARG A 726 -7.75 3.86 -3.90
N ARG A 727 -8.12 2.58 -3.77
CA ARG A 727 -8.19 1.62 -4.89
C ARG A 727 -9.15 2.08 -5.99
N HIS A 728 -10.32 2.61 -5.62
CA HIS A 728 -11.38 2.98 -6.56
C HIS A 728 -11.37 4.45 -6.98
N TYR A 729 -10.78 5.32 -6.15
CA TYR A 729 -10.67 6.73 -6.50
C TYR A 729 -9.86 6.92 -7.77
N TYR A 730 -10.25 7.90 -8.59
CA TYR A 730 -9.53 8.30 -9.79
C TYR A 730 -9.78 9.78 -10.09
N ASP A 731 -8.68 10.50 -10.33
CA ASP A 731 -8.64 11.76 -11.06
C ASP A 731 -7.32 11.82 -11.84
N SER A 732 -7.39 12.29 -13.09
CA SER A 732 -6.28 12.28 -14.04
C SER A 732 -5.03 13.05 -13.54
N GLY A 733 -5.19 14.02 -12.63
CA GLY A 733 -4.10 14.83 -12.07
C GLY A 733 -2.88 14.04 -11.59
N ALA A 734 -3.12 12.98 -10.82
CA ALA A 734 -2.04 12.16 -10.27
C ALA A 734 -1.49 11.17 -11.31
N ASN A 735 -2.35 10.52 -12.09
CA ASN A 735 -1.96 9.49 -13.06
C ASN A 735 -1.09 10.07 -14.18
N GLU A 736 -1.55 11.16 -14.82
CA GLU A 736 -0.82 11.83 -15.90
C GLU A 736 0.42 12.57 -15.37
N GLY A 737 0.32 13.11 -14.16
CA GLY A 737 1.45 13.67 -13.44
C GLY A 737 2.56 12.66 -13.23
N ILE A 738 2.22 11.42 -12.80
CA ILE A 738 3.17 10.32 -12.60
C ILE A 738 3.77 9.86 -13.93
N GLY A 739 2.95 9.63 -14.97
CA GLY A 739 3.42 9.22 -16.28
C GLY A 739 4.42 10.23 -16.87
N PHE A 740 4.12 11.52 -16.75
CA PHE A 740 4.99 12.57 -17.28
C PHE A 740 6.21 12.86 -16.38
N TYR A 741 6.07 12.76 -15.05
CA TYR A 741 7.21 12.78 -14.13
C TYR A 741 8.17 11.62 -14.40
N ALA A 742 7.65 10.43 -14.70
CA ALA A 742 8.47 9.26 -14.99
C ALA A 742 9.38 9.49 -16.20
N GLU A 743 8.89 10.12 -17.26
CA GLU A 743 9.69 10.45 -18.45
C GLU A 743 10.91 11.31 -18.09
N GLU A 744 10.70 12.42 -17.38
CA GLU A 744 11.79 13.32 -17.01
C GLU A 744 12.70 12.70 -15.95
N MET A 745 12.16 11.99 -14.96
CA MET A 745 12.94 11.27 -13.96
C MET A 745 13.89 10.26 -14.62
N MET A 746 13.41 9.45 -15.57
CA MET A 746 14.23 8.45 -16.25
C MET A 746 15.27 9.10 -17.17
N LEU A 747 14.94 10.26 -17.77
CA LEU A 747 15.89 11.10 -18.50
C LEU A 747 17.03 11.59 -17.60
N GLN A 748 16.72 12.15 -16.43
CA GLN A 748 17.73 12.66 -15.51
C GLN A 748 18.52 11.54 -14.81
N ALA A 749 17.93 10.37 -14.63
CA ALA A 749 18.59 9.21 -14.04
C ALA A 749 19.61 8.52 -14.99
N GLY A 750 19.57 8.85 -16.29
CA GLY A 750 20.51 8.34 -17.30
C GLY A 750 20.02 7.13 -18.10
N LEU A 751 18.70 6.87 -18.17
CA LEU A 751 18.16 5.75 -18.97
C LEU A 751 18.47 5.92 -20.47
N PHE A 752 18.56 7.17 -20.95
CA PHE A 752 18.68 7.52 -22.36
C PHE A 752 20.06 8.06 -22.74
N ASP A 753 21.07 7.88 -21.89
CA ASP A 753 22.43 8.37 -22.17
C ASP A 753 23.09 7.65 -23.36
N ASP A 754 22.61 6.45 -23.69
CA ASP A 754 23.02 5.66 -24.86
C ASP A 754 22.28 6.06 -26.15
N SER A 755 21.27 6.95 -26.07
CA SER A 755 20.46 7.37 -27.21
C SER A 755 20.22 8.88 -27.22
N PRO A 756 21.19 9.67 -27.70
CA PRO A 756 21.16 11.12 -27.61
C PRO A 756 19.90 11.75 -28.24
N HIS A 757 19.46 11.28 -29.40
CA HIS A 757 18.25 11.81 -30.05
C HIS A 757 16.94 11.43 -29.32
N THR A 758 16.92 10.37 -28.51
CA THR A 758 15.73 10.08 -27.66
C THR A 758 15.56 11.14 -26.59
N ARG A 759 16.66 11.72 -26.09
CA ARG A 759 16.63 12.84 -25.14
C ARG A 759 15.95 14.08 -25.77
N GLU A 760 16.23 14.34 -27.05
CA GLU A 760 15.56 15.42 -27.81
C GLU A 760 14.05 15.17 -27.94
N ILE A 761 13.63 13.93 -28.22
CA ILE A 761 12.22 13.53 -28.28
C ILE A 761 11.51 13.82 -26.95
N ILE A 762 12.11 13.47 -25.81
CA ILE A 762 11.51 13.69 -24.49
C ILE A 762 11.36 15.19 -24.20
N TYR A 763 12.36 16.03 -24.50
CA TYR A 763 12.20 17.48 -24.35
C TYR A 763 11.14 18.06 -25.30
N ASN A 764 11.01 17.50 -26.50
CA ASN A 764 9.95 17.87 -27.44
C ASN A 764 8.55 17.55 -26.87
N PHE A 765 8.39 16.38 -26.25
CA PHE A 765 7.18 16.00 -25.52
C PHE A 765 6.89 16.95 -24.35
N MET A 766 7.93 17.33 -23.60
CA MET A 766 7.77 18.29 -22.50
C MET A 766 7.26 19.64 -22.98
N ARG A 767 7.78 20.13 -24.11
CA ARG A 767 7.34 21.38 -24.72
C ARG A 767 5.85 21.34 -25.08
N LEU A 768 5.36 20.24 -25.65
CA LEU A 768 3.95 20.06 -25.98
C LEU A 768 3.07 20.10 -24.71
N ARG A 769 3.41 19.31 -23.69
CA ARG A 769 2.61 19.20 -22.46
C ARG A 769 2.62 20.49 -21.63
N ALA A 770 3.65 21.33 -21.74
CA ALA A 770 3.63 22.68 -21.21
C ALA A 770 2.59 23.58 -21.92
N LEU A 771 2.51 23.53 -23.25
CA LEU A 771 1.52 24.31 -24.02
C LEU A 771 0.08 23.85 -23.79
N ARG A 772 -0.13 22.55 -23.55
CA ARG A 772 -1.45 22.01 -23.21
C ARG A 772 -2.08 22.75 -22.03
N VAL A 773 -1.28 23.12 -21.02
CA VAL A 773 -1.77 23.89 -19.87
C VAL A 773 -2.34 25.25 -20.31
N GLU A 774 -1.60 25.99 -21.13
CA GLU A 774 -2.06 27.28 -21.62
C GLU A 774 -3.34 27.18 -22.44
N VAL A 775 -3.41 26.17 -23.32
CA VAL A 775 -4.55 25.97 -24.20
C VAL A 775 -5.79 25.60 -23.37
N ASP A 776 -5.67 24.66 -22.43
CA ASP A 776 -6.78 24.25 -21.56
C ASP A 776 -7.33 25.41 -20.74
N VAL A 777 -6.45 26.16 -20.06
CA VAL A 777 -6.85 27.33 -19.27
C VAL A 777 -7.52 28.37 -20.17
N LYS A 778 -6.91 28.75 -21.30
CA LYS A 778 -7.45 29.81 -22.17
C LYS A 778 -8.76 29.39 -22.84
N LEU A 779 -8.93 28.12 -23.22
CA LEU A 779 -10.21 27.60 -23.73
C LEU A 779 -11.28 27.60 -22.64
N ALA A 780 -10.96 27.12 -21.44
CA ALA A 780 -11.89 27.07 -20.32
C ALA A 780 -12.40 28.46 -19.92
N LEU A 781 -11.51 29.46 -19.90
CA LEU A 781 -11.83 30.86 -19.62
C LEU A 781 -12.51 31.59 -20.80
N GLY A 782 -12.63 30.96 -21.97
CA GLY A 782 -13.19 31.58 -23.17
C GLY A 782 -12.30 32.66 -23.79
N GLN A 783 -11.00 32.65 -23.48
CA GLN A 783 -9.99 33.54 -24.04
C GLN A 783 -9.50 33.07 -25.41
N PHE A 784 -9.57 31.76 -25.67
CA PHE A 784 -9.31 31.15 -26.97
C PHE A 784 -10.60 30.61 -27.59
N THR A 785 -10.75 30.79 -28.90
CA THR A 785 -11.57 29.89 -29.73
C THR A 785 -10.78 28.62 -30.04
N LEU A 786 -11.45 27.58 -30.52
CA LEU A 786 -10.78 26.34 -30.92
C LEU A 786 -9.79 26.55 -32.06
N GLU A 787 -10.12 27.40 -33.02
CA GLU A 787 -9.23 27.73 -34.14
C GLU A 787 -7.98 28.47 -33.66
N GLN A 788 -8.14 29.38 -32.70
CA GLN A 788 -7.01 30.08 -32.07
C GLN A 788 -6.12 29.10 -31.29
N ALA A 789 -6.72 28.19 -30.52
CA ALA A 789 -5.98 27.15 -29.80
C ALA A 789 -5.22 26.20 -30.73
N ALA A 790 -5.88 25.71 -31.79
CA ALA A 790 -5.26 24.83 -32.79
C ALA A 790 -4.09 25.52 -33.51
N LYS A 791 -4.30 26.76 -33.96
CA LYS A 791 -3.24 27.56 -34.59
C LYS A 791 -2.08 27.82 -33.64
N TYR A 792 -2.37 28.11 -32.37
CA TYR A 792 -1.36 28.31 -31.34
C TYR A 792 -0.48 27.07 -31.15
N LEU A 793 -1.10 25.88 -31.08
CA LEU A 793 -0.37 24.61 -30.99
C LEU A 793 0.49 24.36 -32.22
N GLN A 794 -0.05 24.56 -33.42
CA GLN A 794 0.65 24.35 -34.69
C GLN A 794 1.88 25.27 -34.86
N GLU A 795 1.77 26.53 -34.43
CA GLU A 795 2.88 27.48 -34.54
C GLU A 795 4.00 27.21 -33.53
N LYS A 796 3.66 26.66 -32.35
CA LYS A 796 4.61 26.48 -31.23
C LYS A 796 5.19 25.07 -31.14
N VAL A 797 4.53 24.08 -31.72
CA VAL A 797 4.99 22.69 -31.85
C VAL A 797 4.77 22.27 -33.29
N PRO A 798 5.76 21.67 -33.98
CA PRO A 798 5.64 21.23 -35.36
C PRO A 798 4.73 19.99 -35.45
N MET A 799 3.44 20.19 -35.23
CA MET A 799 2.36 19.23 -35.40
C MET A 799 1.49 19.63 -36.59
N ASP A 800 0.81 18.67 -37.20
CA ASP A 800 -0.13 18.93 -38.28
C ASP A 800 -1.43 19.59 -37.78
N GLU A 801 -2.13 20.26 -38.69
CA GLU A 801 -3.35 21.01 -38.38
C GLU A 801 -4.47 20.14 -37.80
N GLN A 802 -4.60 18.90 -38.30
CA GLN A 802 -5.64 17.98 -37.87
C GLN A 802 -5.43 17.57 -36.42
N THR A 803 -4.20 17.16 -36.06
CA THR A 803 -3.83 16.83 -34.68
C THR A 803 -4.02 18.03 -33.74
N ALA A 804 -3.57 19.23 -34.15
CA ALA A 804 -3.72 20.44 -33.34
C ALA A 804 -5.19 20.78 -33.06
N ARG A 805 -6.06 20.60 -34.06
CA ARG A 805 -7.50 20.81 -33.90
C ARG A 805 -8.12 19.79 -32.95
N GLN A 806 -7.77 18.51 -33.10
CA GLN A 806 -8.27 17.43 -32.23
C GLN A 806 -7.90 17.67 -30.76
N GLU A 807 -6.66 18.07 -30.48
CA GLU A 807 -6.21 18.46 -29.14
C GLU A 807 -7.05 19.61 -28.57
N ALA A 808 -7.19 20.70 -29.33
CA ALA A 808 -7.99 21.86 -28.89
C ALA A 808 -9.44 21.47 -28.55
N ILE A 809 -10.05 20.59 -29.34
CA ILE A 809 -11.40 20.09 -29.08
C ILE A 809 -11.45 19.28 -27.79
N ALA A 810 -10.55 18.31 -27.63
CA ALA A 810 -10.51 17.44 -26.45
C ALA A 810 -10.41 18.26 -25.15
N PHE A 811 -9.56 19.29 -25.14
CA PHE A 811 -9.40 20.16 -23.97
C PHE A 811 -10.61 21.06 -23.74
N SER A 812 -11.29 21.45 -24.81
CA SER A 812 -12.50 22.24 -24.67
C SER A 812 -13.71 21.44 -24.18
N THR A 813 -13.81 20.13 -24.48
CA THR A 813 -14.89 19.26 -24.01
C THR A 813 -14.63 18.74 -22.60
N GLY A 814 -13.36 18.52 -22.24
CA GLY A 814 -12.90 18.18 -20.90
C GLY A 814 -11.97 19.22 -20.26
N PRO A 815 -12.44 20.44 -19.93
CA PRO A 815 -11.60 21.45 -19.28
C PRO A 815 -10.98 20.95 -17.98
N GLY A 816 -9.68 21.17 -17.83
CA GLY A 816 -8.90 20.72 -16.69
C GLY A 816 -8.23 19.36 -16.89
N GLN A 817 -8.44 18.69 -18.04
CA GLN A 817 -7.74 17.45 -18.37
C GLN A 817 -6.32 17.73 -18.86
N ALA A 818 -6.11 18.71 -19.75
CA ALA A 818 -4.79 18.91 -20.33
C ALA A 818 -3.73 19.44 -19.34
N ILE A 819 -4.17 20.04 -18.22
CA ILE A 819 -3.27 20.53 -17.19
C ILE A 819 -2.66 19.40 -16.35
N THR A 820 -3.29 18.23 -16.31
CA THR A 820 -2.95 17.14 -15.36
C THR A 820 -1.53 16.66 -15.55
N TYR A 821 -1.09 16.52 -16.80
CA TYR A 821 0.28 16.15 -17.17
C TYR A 821 1.32 17.06 -16.49
N GLN A 822 1.39 18.32 -16.93
CA GLN A 822 2.46 19.23 -16.55
C GLN A 822 2.35 19.69 -15.09
N ILE A 823 1.13 19.95 -14.62
CA ILE A 823 0.90 20.43 -13.25
C ILE A 823 1.09 19.30 -12.26
N GLY A 824 0.59 18.09 -12.56
CA GLY A 824 0.84 16.91 -11.75
C GLY A 824 2.34 16.61 -11.61
N LYS A 825 3.11 16.67 -12.72
CA LYS A 825 4.57 16.54 -12.68
C LYS A 825 5.21 17.58 -11.75
N LEU A 826 4.84 18.85 -11.88
CA LEU A 826 5.39 19.92 -11.04
C LEU A 826 5.07 19.74 -9.56
N GLN A 827 3.87 19.27 -9.23
CA GLN A 827 3.52 18.93 -7.85
C GLN A 827 4.40 17.81 -7.30
N ILE A 828 4.68 16.76 -8.09
CA ILE A 828 5.58 15.66 -7.68
C ILE A 828 7.01 16.18 -7.49
N MET A 829 7.51 17.02 -8.39
CA MET A 829 8.86 17.60 -8.28
C MET A 829 9.01 18.46 -7.02
N LYS A 830 8.00 19.30 -6.72
CA LYS A 830 7.97 20.07 -5.47
C LYS A 830 7.92 19.14 -4.26
N PHE A 831 7.04 18.14 -4.27
CA PHE A 831 6.90 17.17 -3.19
C PHE A 831 8.21 16.41 -2.92
N LEU A 832 8.90 15.97 -3.97
CA LEU A 832 10.22 15.33 -3.86
C LEU A 832 11.24 16.27 -3.21
N ALA A 833 11.28 17.54 -3.64
CA ALA A 833 12.19 18.53 -3.09
C ALA A 833 11.93 18.76 -1.59
N ASP A 834 10.67 18.96 -1.20
CA ASP A 834 10.28 19.19 0.18
C ASP A 834 10.57 17.97 1.07
N ALA A 835 10.28 16.76 0.58
CA ALA A 835 10.60 15.51 1.28
C ALA A 835 12.11 15.37 1.51
N ARG A 836 12.94 15.64 0.50
CA ARG A 836 14.41 15.60 0.63
C ARG A 836 14.91 16.65 1.62
N MET A 837 14.41 17.87 1.54
CA MET A 837 14.83 18.97 2.43
C MET A 837 14.42 18.71 3.88
N GLN A 838 13.24 18.14 4.12
CA GLN A 838 12.75 17.84 5.46
C GLN A 838 13.45 16.64 6.10
N GLN A 839 13.73 15.57 5.33
CA GLN A 839 14.29 14.33 5.88
C GLN A 839 15.82 14.30 5.93
N GLY A 840 16.50 15.21 5.21
CA GLY A 840 17.96 15.25 5.18
C GLY A 840 18.55 13.88 4.82
N ASP A 841 19.63 13.48 5.47
CA ASP A 841 20.36 12.23 5.15
C ASP A 841 19.55 10.95 5.38
N LYS A 842 18.39 11.03 6.03
CA LYS A 842 17.46 9.90 6.18
C LYS A 842 16.57 9.69 4.94
N PHE A 843 16.57 10.64 4.01
CA PHE A 843 15.75 10.57 2.80
C PHE A 843 16.16 9.39 1.92
N SER A 844 15.17 8.60 1.49
CA SER A 844 15.35 7.52 0.53
C SER A 844 14.48 7.78 -0.70
N ILE A 845 15.13 8.01 -1.85
CA ILE A 845 14.43 8.24 -3.12
C ILE A 845 13.53 7.06 -3.51
N ARG A 846 14.00 5.83 -3.25
CA ARG A 846 13.22 4.61 -3.48
C ARG A 846 11.97 4.57 -2.61
N ALA A 847 12.10 4.86 -1.32
CA ALA A 847 10.96 4.83 -0.40
C ALA A 847 9.94 5.94 -0.73
N PHE A 848 10.41 7.11 -1.17
CA PHE A 848 9.56 8.17 -1.67
C PHE A 848 8.78 7.74 -2.91
N HIS A 849 9.45 7.20 -3.94
CA HIS A 849 8.76 6.76 -5.15
C HIS A 849 7.82 5.58 -4.88
N ASP A 850 8.21 4.62 -4.03
CA ASP A 850 7.33 3.51 -3.63
C ASP A 850 6.03 4.03 -2.99
N PHE A 851 6.10 5.12 -2.22
CA PHE A 851 4.93 5.78 -1.65
C PHE A 851 4.08 6.49 -2.72
N VAL A 852 4.70 7.28 -3.60
CA VAL A 852 3.99 8.05 -4.66
C VAL A 852 3.24 7.11 -5.61
N TRP A 853 3.89 6.03 -6.03
CA TRP A 853 3.31 5.07 -6.97
C TRP A 853 2.20 4.23 -6.36
N LYS A 854 2.37 3.80 -5.11
CA LYS A 854 1.31 3.07 -4.38
C LYS A 854 0.05 3.92 -4.25
N ASN A 855 0.20 5.21 -3.99
CA ASN A 855 -0.89 6.17 -3.88
C ASN A 855 -1.23 6.85 -5.20
N GLY A 856 -0.86 6.28 -6.36
CA GLY A 856 -0.85 7.01 -7.63
C GLY A 856 -2.20 7.52 -8.15
N ASN A 857 -3.33 7.09 -7.54
CA ASN A 857 -4.65 7.66 -7.82
C ASN A 857 -5.00 8.85 -6.91
N VAL A 858 -4.32 9.03 -5.78
CA VAL A 858 -4.58 10.11 -4.80
C VAL A 858 -4.00 11.43 -5.35
N PRO A 859 -4.72 12.57 -5.30
CA PRO A 859 -4.19 13.85 -5.75
C PRO A 859 -2.87 14.21 -5.07
N ILE A 860 -1.89 14.69 -5.83
CA ILE A 860 -0.50 14.87 -5.35
C ILE A 860 -0.42 15.79 -4.12
N ALA A 861 -1.25 16.84 -4.04
CA ALA A 861 -1.30 17.72 -2.87
C ALA A 861 -1.72 16.98 -1.58
N LEU A 862 -2.59 15.98 -1.68
CA LEU A 862 -2.99 15.16 -0.53
C LEU A 862 -1.91 14.13 -0.18
N GLN A 863 -1.23 13.55 -1.17
CA GLN A 863 -0.08 12.68 -0.94
C GLN A 863 1.04 13.42 -0.20
N GLU A 864 1.37 14.63 -0.65
CA GLU A 864 2.36 15.52 -0.02
C GLU A 864 1.99 15.82 1.43
N TRP A 865 0.72 16.20 1.67
CA TRP A 865 0.22 16.48 3.01
C TRP A 865 0.33 15.28 3.95
N GLU A 866 -0.08 14.10 3.49
CA GLU A 866 -0.03 12.85 4.26
C GLU A 866 1.42 12.42 4.58
N TYR A 867 2.30 12.50 3.58
CA TYR A 867 3.69 12.05 3.73
C TYR A 867 4.52 12.97 4.63
N LEU A 868 4.31 14.29 4.53
CA LEU A 868 5.08 15.28 5.31
C LEU A 868 4.46 15.59 6.68
N GLY A 869 3.24 15.11 6.95
CA GLY A 869 2.57 15.24 8.25
C GLY A 869 2.01 16.64 8.53
N GLY A 870 1.79 17.44 7.49
CA GLY A 870 1.33 18.82 7.59
C GLY A 870 2.40 19.78 8.12
N ILE A 871 3.12 20.43 7.21
CA ILE A 871 3.57 21.80 7.50
C ILE A 871 2.28 22.63 7.56
N LYS A 872 2.12 23.46 8.59
CA LYS A 872 1.20 24.61 8.54
C LYS A 872 1.66 25.47 7.36
N SER A 873 1.25 25.16 6.13
CA SER A 873 1.34 26.12 5.05
C SER A 873 0.22 27.11 5.33
N GLU A 874 0.58 28.25 5.91
CA GLU A 874 -0.19 29.47 5.73
C GLU A 874 -0.21 29.76 4.23
N LYS A 875 -1.17 29.19 3.51
CA LYS A 875 -1.75 29.65 2.24
C LYS A 875 -2.77 28.65 1.71
#